data_AF-A0A4Q2DSQ1-F1
#
_entry.id   AF-A0A4Q2DSQ1-F1
#
_cell.length_a   1.000
_cell.length_b   1.000
_cell.length_c   1.000
_cell.angle_alpha   90.00
_cell.angle_beta   90.00
_cell.angle_gamma   90.00
#
_symmetry.space_group_name_H-M   'P 1'
#
loop_
_entity.id
_entity.type
_entity.pdbx_description
1 polymer ?
#
loop_
_entity_poly.entity_id
_entity_poly.type
_entity_poly.pdbx_seq_one_letter_code
_entity_poly.pdbx_strand_id
1 'polypeptide(L)'
;MSNLVERAGSLMIRMGGNTQEYAKYTPDPFDDGRITQKEDSGTTQTTDTPAVIYTIDLFYMAANISNLLPIRWFLGLPFNDTTVFHLDIAEHGQEILGDNLLALQAGNEPDLYGRHGKRPEAYSPSDYNGELHRLFEVVDVNDRIPIKNKFIAPSISSSEWSPEQVWDTDFIPTFRDRLWALTVERYPNNNCFAQFGVGTYQDPQENFPMFLTHQTSVDLMSSYLNSTRIAQEVPLPFIMFETNTASCGGFPGISQSYGAALWVLDYGFQMAHSNFSNAMLHVGGQNVYYNPWISPPTNQSNFNEWTVGSVFYSTLVTAEAFGKSDTARIVDLNSPSPFTPAYAIYERGTVSKFALFNFIDDPSGANNVNAAVSITGGGVPGSVRVKYLLANSVSSKTNITWAGQTFGNNFEADGRLKGDLDIVTVQCDTAANVCNIPLRAPSFALVFMDTAEEANIGQATTTFATTAQTRIRNTATIDPAVLATSNGHSGAERAHLGSTSHGSVQSGASRQYELMSTVVAVTSALLGGWLILSGLSSIQGEMALSTVTAEIAIRNSVDGDVGQRRASQTVWKLQDVYGQIPLGQTRSADNPQATKAAAYNDTLLTPPAVPSPAPVPNFQLQLQRDAANTPGLSIPHNGGAFWGFSIEMSVISQVLGKNSTHLYVPFLNLMSNLIERAGGVMIRLGGNTQEFATLVPELPDGHTFGKEESGSTQTTKTPAVLYTVDMFYMMSNISSMLNVKWFLGIPFNDSVSWRVQIAEQGQQILGDNLLGLQAGNEPDFYQEFGRRTTYSPQAYYDEVGALIQVIDANPNIPVKNKLIGPSVATGPWTPELVWETGFIDTYKDRLYCLSVEHYPNNNCIAMYSPESGNAVDVQATFPSYLVHTAAVDLVAPYLNSAALAIAAGKPLIMFETNTASCGGFQGISDSYGAALWALDYGFQMAYGNFTHGLLHVGGQNVFYNPFTSPPTNQSTFNQWTVGSIFYSTIILAEAFGKSNTSRIVDLGANSGSIYTPAYAIYENDALSKVALFNYVDDPSGASDVTVSISIPNAGVPTSIRVKYLEANSVSEKQNITWAGKTFGGRFQVDGRFKGEENVTTINCDQTNNACVVPVKAPGFALVFLDTADPALSVGQATQTFSTSAYTKGHNTATVAPSILATSNGHSGTDRQHLGSTSEGSKTGSSLSSSGVGLTVSLYTQSFVVVLSALVGVHFLLRH
;
A
#
# COMPACT_ATOMS: atom_id res chain seq x y z
N MET A 1 -13.22 7.54 -6.86
CA MET A 1 -14.42 8.31 -7.26
C MET A 1 -15.19 8.74 -6.02
N SER A 2 -16.51 8.57 -5.93
CA SER A 2 -17.38 9.62 -5.34
C SER A 2 -18.42 9.21 -4.28
N ASN A 3 -18.54 7.94 -3.91
CA ASN A 3 -19.76 7.34 -3.31
C ASN A 3 -19.79 7.01 -1.79
N LEU A 4 -19.08 7.63 -0.85
CA LEU A 4 -18.08 8.78 -0.81
C LEU A 4 -19.12 9.80 -0.12
N VAL A 5 -19.88 10.60 -0.90
CA VAL A 5 -20.85 11.62 -0.38
C VAL A 5 -22.19 11.03 0.15
N GLU A 6 -23.31 11.77 0.07
CA GLU A 6 -24.67 11.56 0.61
C GLU A 6 -24.78 11.52 2.14
N ARG A 7 -23.94 10.74 2.81
CA ARG A 7 -23.96 10.53 4.27
C ARG A 7 -22.64 10.94 4.95
N ALA A 8 -21.61 11.25 4.16
CA ALA A 8 -20.28 11.75 4.55
C ALA A 8 -19.73 12.62 3.38
N GLY A 9 -18.40 12.68 3.17
CA GLY A 9 -17.87 13.14 1.87
C GLY A 9 -16.36 13.43 1.73
N SER A 10 -15.65 13.77 2.80
CA SER A 10 -14.29 14.35 2.77
C SER A 10 -13.09 13.41 2.49
N LEU A 11 -12.91 12.99 1.22
CA LEU A 11 -11.68 12.36 0.67
C LEU A 11 -10.43 13.26 0.89
N MET A 12 -9.22 12.89 0.47
CA MET A 12 -7.94 13.47 0.94
C MET A 12 -6.90 13.62 -0.19
N ILE A 13 -6.06 14.69 -0.21
CA ILE A 13 -5.38 15.19 -1.44
C ILE A 13 -4.04 15.99 -1.26
N ARG A 14 -3.09 15.92 -2.23
CA ARG A 14 -1.66 16.39 -2.19
C ARG A 14 -0.89 16.52 -3.56
N MET A 15 0.34 17.06 -3.58
CA MET A 15 1.39 17.02 -4.64
C MET A 15 2.79 16.58 -4.12
N GLY A 16 3.69 16.00 -4.95
CA GLY A 16 4.97 15.38 -4.52
C GLY A 16 6.09 15.02 -5.54
N GLY A 17 7.33 15.38 -5.18
CA GLY A 17 8.72 15.18 -5.69
C GLY A 17 9.16 15.36 -7.17
N ASN A 18 10.06 16.26 -7.60
CA ASN A 18 10.59 17.49 -6.99
C ASN A 18 10.61 18.69 -7.99
N THR A 19 9.85 18.56 -9.08
CA THR A 19 9.78 19.46 -10.26
C THR A 19 9.13 20.82 -10.01
N GLN A 20 8.63 21.08 -8.79
CA GLN A 20 7.87 22.27 -8.43
C GLN A 20 8.69 23.24 -7.55
N GLU A 21 9.94 22.89 -7.20
CA GLU A 21 11.04 23.79 -6.77
C GLU A 21 11.34 24.86 -7.82
N TYR A 22 10.84 24.54 -8.99
CA TYR A 22 10.95 25.22 -10.24
C TYR A 22 9.53 25.57 -10.73
N ALA A 23 8.51 25.51 -9.86
CA ALA A 23 7.13 25.80 -10.23
C ALA A 23 6.86 27.28 -10.35
N LYS A 24 6.06 27.60 -11.35
CA LYS A 24 5.84 28.98 -11.78
C LYS A 24 4.37 29.14 -12.07
N TYR A 25 3.76 30.14 -11.46
CA TYR A 25 2.43 30.56 -11.85
C TYR A 25 2.48 31.14 -13.26
N THR A 26 1.50 30.80 -14.09
CA THR A 26 1.17 31.56 -15.30
C THR A 26 -0.26 32.08 -15.19
N PRO A 27 -0.49 33.40 -15.38
CA PRO A 27 -1.85 33.92 -15.52
C PRO A 27 -2.44 33.57 -16.90
N ASP A 28 -1.58 33.31 -17.89
CA ASP A 28 -2.00 32.94 -19.24
C ASP A 28 -2.33 31.43 -19.29
N PRO A 29 -3.53 31.04 -19.75
CA PRO A 29 -3.89 29.64 -19.90
C PRO A 29 -3.07 29.00 -21.02
N PHE A 30 -2.79 27.70 -20.89
CA PHE A 30 -2.09 26.95 -21.93
C PHE A 30 -3.00 26.70 -23.15
N ASP A 31 -2.46 26.84 -24.36
CA ASP A 31 -3.20 26.79 -25.64
C ASP A 31 -4.03 25.51 -25.89
N ASP A 32 -3.73 24.40 -25.23
CA ASP A 32 -4.45 23.12 -25.35
C ASP A 32 -5.37 22.81 -24.15
N GLY A 33 -5.52 23.74 -23.21
CA GLY A 33 -6.38 23.59 -22.03
C GLY A 33 -5.85 22.63 -20.96
N ARG A 34 -4.57 22.23 -21.01
CA ARG A 34 -3.90 21.66 -19.83
C ARG A 34 -3.89 22.70 -18.69
N ILE A 35 -3.78 22.24 -17.44
CA ILE A 35 -3.65 23.11 -16.25
C ILE A 35 -2.21 23.18 -15.72
N THR A 36 -1.34 22.28 -16.18
CA THR A 36 0.09 22.23 -15.87
C THR A 36 0.93 21.93 -17.12
N GLN A 37 2.18 22.40 -17.14
CA GLN A 37 3.15 22.25 -18.22
C GLN A 37 4.53 21.93 -17.62
N LYS A 38 5.15 20.83 -18.07
CA LYS A 38 6.56 20.55 -17.77
C LYS A 38 7.47 21.32 -18.72
N GLU A 39 8.51 21.94 -18.18
CA GLU A 39 9.60 22.59 -18.94
C GLU A 39 10.97 22.11 -18.45
N ASP A 40 12.03 22.43 -19.20
CA ASP A 40 13.40 22.31 -18.70
C ASP A 40 13.60 23.25 -17.49
N SER A 41 14.13 22.74 -16.37
CA SER A 41 14.43 23.58 -15.20
C SER A 41 15.66 24.48 -15.42
N GLY A 42 16.49 24.18 -16.42
CA GLY A 42 17.76 24.85 -16.68
C GLY A 42 18.85 24.49 -15.67
N THR A 43 18.61 23.49 -14.81
CA THR A 43 19.55 23.04 -13.77
C THR A 43 20.06 21.63 -14.05
N THR A 44 21.33 21.37 -13.75
CA THR A 44 21.94 20.05 -13.89
C THR A 44 21.96 19.32 -12.55
N GLN A 45 20.78 18.87 -12.11
CA GLN A 45 20.60 17.95 -10.98
C GLN A 45 20.58 16.49 -11.46
N THR A 46 20.36 15.54 -10.55
CA THR A 46 20.71 14.12 -10.72
C THR A 46 19.59 13.19 -11.25
N THR A 47 18.34 13.67 -11.34
CA THR A 47 17.16 12.79 -11.16
C THR A 47 15.94 13.14 -12.05
N ASP A 48 16.18 13.68 -13.25
CA ASP A 48 15.15 14.12 -14.21
C ASP A 48 14.10 15.08 -13.59
N THR A 49 14.55 16.23 -13.07
CA THR A 49 13.69 17.26 -12.44
C THR A 49 13.39 18.45 -13.38
N PRO A 50 12.31 18.40 -14.18
CA PRO A 50 11.80 19.56 -14.93
C PRO A 50 11.25 20.66 -14.02
N ALA A 51 10.92 21.80 -14.61
CA ALA A 51 10.07 22.84 -14.03
C ALA A 51 8.58 22.57 -14.30
N VAL A 52 7.68 23.06 -13.44
CA VAL A 52 6.22 22.94 -13.60
C VAL A 52 5.55 24.29 -13.63
N ILE A 53 5.10 24.71 -14.81
CA ILE A 53 4.24 25.89 -14.93
C ILE A 53 2.79 25.47 -14.66
N TYR A 54 2.03 26.22 -13.87
CA TYR A 54 0.63 25.93 -13.52
C TYR A 54 -0.27 27.16 -13.68
N THR A 55 -1.53 26.95 -14.08
CA THR A 55 -2.55 28.01 -14.15
C THR A 55 -3.35 28.10 -12.85
N ILE A 56 -4.18 29.14 -12.72
CA ILE A 56 -5.14 29.31 -11.61
C ILE A 56 -6.19 28.17 -11.55
N ASP A 57 -6.40 27.46 -12.67
CA ASP A 57 -7.35 26.36 -12.79
C ASP A 57 -6.97 25.13 -11.96
N LEU A 58 -5.71 25.02 -11.52
CA LEU A 58 -5.29 24.05 -10.51
C LEU A 58 -6.13 24.24 -9.22
N PHE A 59 -6.33 25.49 -8.79
CA PHE A 59 -7.09 25.83 -7.58
C PHE A 59 -8.61 25.75 -7.80
N TYR A 60 -9.11 26.03 -9.01
CA TYR A 60 -10.53 25.81 -9.32
C TYR A 60 -10.88 24.33 -9.48
N MET A 61 -10.02 23.50 -10.08
CA MET A 61 -10.16 22.04 -10.08
C MET A 61 -10.18 21.52 -8.64
N ALA A 62 -9.27 22.04 -7.82
CA ALA A 62 -9.16 21.73 -6.42
C ALA A 62 -10.45 22.03 -5.64
N ALA A 63 -10.95 23.27 -5.74
CA ALA A 63 -12.22 23.67 -5.13
C ALA A 63 -13.42 22.86 -5.66
N ASN A 64 -13.46 22.54 -6.96
CA ASN A 64 -14.52 21.73 -7.55
C ASN A 64 -14.52 20.28 -7.04
N ILE A 65 -13.33 19.71 -6.81
CA ILE A 65 -13.18 18.40 -6.17
C ILE A 65 -13.69 18.47 -4.72
N SER A 66 -13.31 19.50 -3.95
CA SER A 66 -13.84 19.81 -2.62
C SER A 66 -15.36 20.02 -2.56
N ASN A 67 -15.96 20.60 -3.60
CA ASN A 67 -17.42 20.82 -3.67
C ASN A 67 -18.22 19.55 -3.96
N LEU A 68 -17.60 18.54 -4.58
CA LEU A 68 -18.23 17.24 -4.88
C LEU A 68 -18.08 16.25 -3.74
N LEU A 69 -16.96 16.35 -3.03
CA LEU A 69 -16.53 15.51 -1.92
C LEU A 69 -15.74 16.47 -1.02
N PRO A 70 -16.17 16.83 0.21
CA PRO A 70 -15.50 17.87 1.03
C PRO A 70 -14.10 17.55 1.57
N ILE A 71 -13.29 16.90 0.73
CA ILE A 71 -11.85 17.09 0.56
C ILE A 71 -11.52 18.56 0.77
N ARG A 72 -10.36 18.81 1.33
CA ARG A 72 -9.74 20.13 1.31
C ARG A 72 -8.42 19.98 0.57
N TRP A 73 -7.90 21.05 -0.03
CA TRP A 73 -6.99 20.91 -1.16
C TRP A 73 -5.66 21.61 -0.96
N PHE A 74 -4.64 21.18 -1.70
CA PHE A 74 -3.27 21.54 -1.42
C PHE A 74 -2.36 21.78 -2.63
N LEU A 75 -1.23 22.40 -2.30
CA LEU A 75 -0.42 23.28 -3.12
C LEU A 75 0.84 23.72 -2.34
N GLY A 76 1.95 24.02 -3.04
CA GLY A 76 3.27 24.31 -2.45
C GLY A 76 3.66 25.80 -2.36
N LEU A 77 4.96 26.14 -2.26
CA LEU A 77 5.46 27.53 -2.43
C LEU A 77 6.87 27.66 -3.06
N PRO A 78 7.05 28.20 -4.27
CA PRO A 78 8.38 28.34 -4.87
C PRO A 78 9.31 29.27 -4.05
N PHE A 79 10.41 28.68 -3.57
CA PHE A 79 11.29 29.16 -2.50
C PHE A 79 12.75 28.70 -2.70
N ASN A 80 13.03 27.78 -3.64
CA ASN A 80 14.39 27.42 -4.07
C ASN A 80 15.27 28.68 -4.30
N ASP A 81 14.67 29.80 -4.72
CA ASP A 81 15.20 31.16 -4.53
C ASP A 81 14.60 31.85 -3.28
N THR A 82 15.44 32.17 -2.29
CA THR A 82 15.07 32.93 -1.07
C THR A 82 15.41 34.41 -1.14
N THR A 83 15.85 34.90 -2.29
CA THR A 83 16.02 36.34 -2.55
C THR A 83 14.69 36.99 -2.94
N VAL A 84 13.78 36.23 -3.55
CA VAL A 84 12.39 36.63 -3.85
C VAL A 84 11.46 35.44 -3.65
N PHE A 85 10.53 35.53 -2.70
CA PHE A 85 9.50 34.51 -2.51
C PHE A 85 8.35 34.69 -3.50
N HIS A 86 8.04 33.62 -4.25
CA HIS A 86 6.90 33.60 -5.18
C HIS A 86 5.66 33.06 -4.45
N LEU A 87 4.71 33.96 -4.16
CA LEU A 87 3.58 33.68 -3.28
C LEU A 87 2.24 33.47 -4.00
N ASP A 88 2.24 33.36 -5.33
CA ASP A 88 1.03 33.21 -6.15
C ASP A 88 0.16 32.01 -5.69
N ILE A 89 0.82 30.91 -5.26
CA ILE A 89 0.15 29.75 -4.68
C ILE A 89 -0.54 30.08 -3.35
N ALA A 90 0.10 30.88 -2.49
CA ALA A 90 -0.45 31.26 -1.19
C ALA A 90 -1.71 32.11 -1.36
N GLU A 91 -1.65 33.07 -2.27
CA GLU A 91 -2.71 34.03 -2.53
C GLU A 91 -3.90 33.34 -3.20
N HIS A 92 -3.70 32.71 -4.37
CA HIS A 92 -4.78 32.06 -5.11
C HIS A 92 -5.30 30.80 -4.40
N GLY A 93 -4.44 30.06 -3.71
CA GLY A 93 -4.84 28.94 -2.88
C GLY A 93 -5.78 29.35 -1.75
N GLN A 94 -5.42 30.38 -0.96
CA GLN A 94 -6.28 30.85 0.15
C GLN A 94 -7.56 31.52 -0.39
N GLU A 95 -7.48 32.28 -1.48
CA GLU A 95 -8.61 32.95 -2.12
C GLU A 95 -9.67 31.96 -2.65
N ILE A 96 -9.24 30.89 -3.31
CA ILE A 96 -10.15 29.97 -4.04
C ILE A 96 -10.60 28.79 -3.19
N LEU A 97 -9.75 28.29 -2.29
CA LEU A 97 -10.10 27.16 -1.43
C LEU A 97 -10.71 27.60 -0.10
N GLY A 98 -10.38 28.79 0.43
CA GLY A 98 -10.93 29.30 1.69
C GLY A 98 -10.60 28.40 2.88
N ASP A 99 -11.59 28.01 3.69
CA ASP A 99 -11.44 26.98 4.74
C ASP A 99 -10.87 25.64 4.22
N ASN A 100 -10.90 25.45 2.89
CA ASN A 100 -10.31 24.33 2.19
C ASN A 100 -8.81 24.50 1.84
N LEU A 101 -8.14 25.56 2.30
CA LEU A 101 -6.67 25.69 2.44
C LEU A 101 -6.28 26.48 3.71
N LEU A 102 -5.57 25.86 4.66
CA LEU A 102 -5.13 26.54 5.90
C LEU A 102 -3.66 26.30 6.31
N ALA A 103 -2.73 25.91 5.42
CA ALA A 103 -1.27 25.85 5.67
C ALA A 103 -0.45 25.93 4.35
N LEU A 104 0.80 26.40 4.42
CA LEU A 104 1.75 26.57 3.30
C LEU A 104 3.21 26.31 3.76
N GLN A 105 4.27 26.84 3.11
CA GLN A 105 5.62 26.23 3.16
C GLN A 105 6.89 27.10 2.93
N ALA A 106 8.07 26.58 3.30
CA ALA A 106 9.46 27.10 3.17
C ALA A 106 10.50 25.95 2.96
N GLY A 107 11.66 26.14 2.29
CA GLY A 107 12.90 25.37 2.54
C GLY A 107 13.51 24.17 1.75
N ASN A 108 13.23 23.79 0.48
CA ASN A 108 13.64 22.54 -0.28
C ASN A 108 14.96 21.73 -0.15
N GLU A 109 15.54 21.57 1.06
CA GLU A 109 16.31 20.41 1.59
C GLU A 109 17.58 20.71 2.45
N PRO A 110 17.81 21.79 3.26
CA PRO A 110 19.03 21.99 4.12
C PRO A 110 20.23 21.00 4.11
N ASP A 111 20.10 19.71 4.45
CA ASP A 111 21.15 18.70 4.20
C ASP A 111 21.44 18.47 2.71
N LEU A 112 20.43 18.07 1.94
CA LEU A 112 20.44 17.89 0.49
C LEU A 112 20.13 19.19 -0.27
N TYR A 113 19.91 20.31 0.41
CA TYR A 113 20.20 21.63 -0.13
C TYR A 113 21.71 21.70 -0.33
N GLY A 114 22.50 21.33 0.68
CA GLY A 114 23.94 21.13 0.52
C GLY A 114 24.25 20.04 -0.51
N ARG A 115 23.70 18.83 -0.35
CA ARG A 115 24.05 17.64 -1.15
C ARG A 115 23.47 17.60 -2.58
N HIS A 116 22.31 18.19 -2.83
CA HIS A 116 21.72 18.40 -4.18
C HIS A 116 22.03 19.80 -4.77
N GLY A 117 22.87 20.61 -4.10
CA GLY A 117 23.41 21.86 -4.67
C GLY A 117 22.43 23.03 -4.77
N LYS A 118 21.35 23.02 -3.98
CA LYS A 118 20.39 24.13 -3.86
C LYS A 118 20.83 25.17 -2.83
N ARG A 119 21.74 24.82 -1.91
CA ARG A 119 22.50 25.74 -1.05
C ARG A 119 23.98 25.33 -0.97
N PRO A 120 24.89 26.25 -0.58
CA PRO A 120 26.33 25.98 -0.56
C PRO A 120 26.81 24.98 0.51
N GLU A 121 28.04 24.51 0.29
CA GLU A 121 28.90 23.78 1.23
C GLU A 121 29.09 24.55 2.56
N ALA A 122 28.50 24.18 3.68
CA ALA A 122 27.37 23.26 3.90
C ALA A 122 26.31 23.99 4.75
N TYR A 123 25.07 23.49 4.78
CA TYR A 123 23.94 24.15 5.46
C TYR A 123 23.54 23.48 6.79
N SER A 124 23.03 24.31 7.70
CA SER A 124 22.69 24.04 9.10
C SER A 124 21.41 24.85 9.39
N PRO A 125 21.36 25.73 10.41
CA PRO A 125 20.31 26.76 10.45
C PRO A 125 20.75 28.15 10.89
N SER A 126 22.03 28.37 11.28
CA SER A 126 22.58 29.73 11.35
C SER A 126 22.49 30.44 9.98
N ASP A 127 22.43 29.63 8.93
CA ASP A 127 21.91 29.93 7.60
C ASP A 127 20.36 29.77 7.53
N TYR A 128 19.83 28.56 7.69
CA TYR A 128 18.44 28.24 7.32
C TYR A 128 17.32 28.77 8.21
N ASN A 129 17.41 28.77 9.55
CA ASN A 129 16.42 29.49 10.37
C ASN A 129 16.40 30.99 10.04
N GLY A 130 17.54 31.54 9.60
CA GLY A 130 17.65 32.87 9.00
C GLY A 130 16.98 33.02 7.63
N GLU A 131 16.68 31.94 6.90
CA GLU A 131 15.80 31.94 5.71
C GLU A 131 14.32 31.91 6.12
N LEU A 132 13.97 31.20 7.19
CA LEU A 132 12.59 31.13 7.69
C LEU A 132 12.05 32.49 8.14
N HIS A 133 12.81 33.19 8.99
CA HIS A 133 12.38 34.48 9.55
C HIS A 133 12.04 35.47 8.41
N ARG A 134 12.84 35.43 7.33
CA ARG A 134 12.63 36.23 6.11
C ARG A 134 11.34 35.86 5.36
N LEU A 135 10.99 34.59 5.26
CA LEU A 135 9.71 34.22 4.63
C LEU A 135 8.52 34.74 5.42
N PHE A 136 8.53 34.60 6.75
CA PHE A 136 7.46 35.11 7.60
C PHE A 136 7.34 36.64 7.54
N GLU A 137 8.46 37.37 7.48
CA GLU A 137 8.46 38.83 7.29
C GLU A 137 7.76 39.25 5.99
N VAL A 138 8.02 38.57 4.87
CA VAL A 138 7.39 38.86 3.57
C VAL A 138 5.91 38.47 3.56
N VAL A 139 5.57 37.38 4.26
CA VAL A 139 4.20 36.90 4.42
C VAL A 139 3.34 37.88 5.21
N ASP A 140 3.82 38.38 6.33
CA ASP A 140 3.02 39.23 7.24
C ASP A 140 2.52 40.49 6.56
N VAL A 141 3.30 41.05 5.64
CA VAL A 141 2.98 42.29 4.92
C VAL A 141 2.15 42.09 3.64
N ASN A 142 1.82 40.85 3.24
CA ASN A 142 1.01 40.58 2.05
C ASN A 142 -0.49 40.39 2.39
N ASP A 143 -1.31 41.43 2.25
CA ASP A 143 -2.75 41.39 2.56
C ASP A 143 -3.57 40.34 1.78
N ARG A 144 -3.08 39.83 0.63
CA ARG A 144 -3.75 38.78 -0.17
C ARG A 144 -3.67 37.38 0.47
N ILE A 145 -2.91 37.24 1.55
CA ILE A 145 -2.71 36.00 2.30
C ILE A 145 -3.35 36.21 3.68
N PRO A 146 -4.68 36.05 3.84
CA PRO A 146 -5.37 36.37 5.10
C PRO A 146 -4.92 35.51 6.29
N ILE A 147 -4.35 34.32 6.07
CA ILE A 147 -3.99 33.38 7.15
C ILE A 147 -2.45 33.29 7.22
N LYS A 148 -1.85 33.77 8.33
CA LYS A 148 -0.42 34.15 8.47
C LYS A 148 0.48 33.22 9.29
N ASN A 149 -0.12 32.45 10.19
CA ASN A 149 0.55 31.46 11.03
C ASN A 149 0.89 30.21 10.19
N LYS A 150 1.58 30.45 9.04
CA LYS A 150 1.30 29.79 7.77
C LYS A 150 2.45 29.33 6.80
N PHE A 151 3.75 29.57 7.04
CA PHE A 151 4.83 29.28 6.05
C PHE A 151 6.12 28.61 6.62
N ILE A 152 6.60 27.44 6.11
CA ILE A 152 7.47 26.49 6.87
C ILE A 152 8.37 25.46 6.12
N ALA A 153 9.61 25.27 6.60
CA ALA A 153 10.55 24.18 6.26
C ALA A 153 10.41 22.94 7.20
N PRO A 154 11.42 22.24 7.80
CA PRO A 154 12.89 22.48 7.90
C PRO A 154 13.91 21.79 6.96
N SER A 155 13.56 20.98 5.94
CA SER A 155 14.34 19.73 5.66
C SER A 155 15.88 19.72 5.69
N ILE A 156 16.52 19.26 6.77
CA ILE A 156 17.32 18.05 6.54
C ILE A 156 16.34 16.92 6.17
N SER A 157 16.63 16.06 5.21
CA SER A 157 15.60 15.40 4.41
C SER A 157 15.61 13.88 4.48
N SER A 158 16.41 13.27 5.36
CA SER A 158 15.98 12.15 6.23
C SER A 158 17.05 11.18 6.74
N SER A 159 18.35 11.45 6.56
CA SER A 159 19.41 10.68 7.26
C SER A 159 20.69 11.45 7.64
N GLU A 160 20.69 12.79 7.56
CA GLU A 160 21.86 13.66 7.79
C GLU A 160 21.92 14.40 9.18
N TRP A 161 21.61 15.71 9.31
CA TRP A 161 22.25 16.58 10.35
C TRP A 161 21.29 17.43 11.27
N SER A 162 20.90 16.88 12.44
CA SER A 162 19.86 17.33 13.43
C SER A 162 20.45 17.97 14.77
N PRO A 163 19.83 18.09 16.04
CA PRO A 163 20.10 18.64 17.53
C PRO A 163 21.19 18.53 18.80
N GLU A 164 22.46 18.03 18.96
CA GLU A 164 23.70 18.61 19.69
C GLU A 164 25.21 18.41 19.03
N GLN A 165 25.83 19.03 17.96
CA GLN A 165 26.33 20.41 17.47
C GLN A 165 26.02 21.07 15.98
N VAL A 166 24.81 21.13 15.30
CA VAL A 166 24.46 21.61 13.90
C VAL A 166 22.93 21.79 13.41
N TRP A 167 21.86 21.56 14.20
CA TRP A 167 20.41 21.90 13.96
C TRP A 167 19.62 22.43 15.16
N ASP A 168 20.20 22.42 16.36
CA ASP A 168 20.38 23.69 17.07
C ASP A 168 19.53 24.10 18.33
N THR A 169 19.98 25.10 19.15
CA THR A 169 19.38 25.53 20.46
C THR A 169 18.97 27.01 20.70
N ASP A 170 19.53 28.02 20.04
CA ASP A 170 19.13 29.45 20.23
C ASP A 170 18.50 30.11 18.98
N PHE A 171 17.21 29.86 18.76
CA PHE A 171 16.35 30.66 17.86
C PHE A 171 14.88 30.64 18.31
N ILE A 172 14.25 29.46 18.50
CA ILE A 172 12.83 29.37 18.93
C ILE A 172 12.59 29.91 20.35
N PRO A 173 12.92 29.25 21.49
CA PRO A 173 13.00 30.24 23.13
C PRO A 173 13.57 31.70 23.20
N THR A 174 13.80 32.40 22.08
CA THR A 174 14.34 33.77 21.96
C THR A 174 13.55 34.66 20.97
N PHE A 175 13.27 34.22 19.73
CA PHE A 175 12.61 35.03 18.66
C PHE A 175 11.08 34.81 18.64
N ARG A 176 10.59 34.05 17.64
CA ARG A 176 9.41 33.15 17.55
C ARG A 176 8.00 33.66 17.92
N ASP A 177 7.09 32.69 17.91
CA ASP A 177 5.63 32.72 18.08
C ASP A 177 4.87 33.09 16.80
N ARG A 178 5.18 32.30 15.77
CA ARG A 178 4.28 32.00 14.65
C ARG A 178 3.35 30.81 15.00
N LEU A 179 3.36 30.38 16.27
CA LEU A 179 3.64 29.05 16.81
C LEU A 179 2.53 28.01 16.62
N TRP A 180 2.59 27.29 15.50
CA TRP A 180 1.56 26.37 15.08
C TRP A 180 2.10 25.06 14.35
N ALA A 181 3.43 24.83 14.06
CA ALA A 181 4.24 23.72 13.34
C ALA A 181 5.98 23.75 13.05
N LEU A 182 7.26 23.09 13.38
CA LEU A 182 8.20 21.73 13.66
C LEU A 182 8.19 20.23 12.91
N THR A 183 9.09 19.79 11.94
CA THR A 183 8.97 18.76 10.74
C THR A 183 9.51 17.27 10.61
N VAL A 184 9.11 16.26 9.72
CA VAL A 184 9.91 15.11 9.05
C VAL A 184 9.47 14.56 7.63
N GLU A 185 10.34 13.83 6.88
CA GLU A 185 10.03 12.73 5.89
C GLU A 185 10.88 11.43 5.93
N ARG A 186 10.68 10.49 4.96
CA ARG A 186 11.50 9.27 4.77
C ARG A 186 11.34 8.49 3.44
N TYR A 187 12.24 7.51 3.19
CA TYR A 187 12.20 6.32 2.31
C TYR A 187 12.67 5.07 3.11
N PRO A 188 12.45 3.79 2.75
CA PRO A 188 13.02 2.69 3.53
C PRO A 188 14.54 2.56 3.35
N ASN A 189 14.96 2.59 2.08
CA ASN A 189 16.28 2.27 1.53
C ASN A 189 16.30 2.89 0.09
N ASN A 190 17.01 2.33 -0.91
CA ASN A 190 17.02 2.87 -2.28
C ASN A 190 17.10 1.84 -3.43
N ASN A 191 17.02 2.31 -4.69
CA ASN A 191 17.34 1.52 -5.89
C ASN A 191 18.09 2.34 -6.98
N CYS A 192 18.99 3.25 -6.61
CA CYS A 192 19.31 4.41 -7.43
C CYS A 192 20.05 4.21 -8.77
N PHE A 193 20.93 3.21 -8.99
CA PHE A 193 21.43 2.94 -10.35
C PHE A 193 20.36 2.27 -11.21
N ALA A 194 19.29 1.69 -10.62
CA ALA A 194 18.19 1.16 -11.42
C ALA A 194 17.52 2.27 -12.22
N GLN A 195 17.34 3.45 -11.61
CA GLN A 195 16.58 4.55 -12.22
C GLN A 195 17.45 5.68 -12.78
N PHE A 196 18.50 6.11 -12.07
CA PHE A 196 19.17 7.39 -12.34
C PHE A 196 20.69 7.34 -12.42
N GLY A 197 21.36 6.43 -11.70
CA GLY A 197 22.82 6.51 -11.56
C GLY A 197 23.26 7.57 -10.54
N VAL A 198 22.40 7.88 -9.55
CA VAL A 198 22.86 8.06 -8.16
C VAL A 198 23.10 6.66 -7.58
N GLY A 199 23.89 6.51 -6.52
CA GLY A 199 23.99 5.26 -5.78
C GLY A 199 24.54 4.05 -6.57
N THR A 200 23.71 3.03 -6.82
CA THR A 200 24.01 1.69 -6.25
C THR A 200 23.32 0.47 -6.97
N TYR A 201 23.50 -0.84 -6.63
CA TYR A 201 22.82 -2.05 -7.26
C TYR A 201 22.15 -3.10 -6.29
N GLN A 202 20.84 -3.42 -6.44
CA GLN A 202 19.87 -3.97 -5.43
C GLN A 202 19.40 -5.37 -5.85
N ASP A 203 18.79 -6.10 -4.91
CA ASP A 203 17.85 -7.16 -5.34
C ASP A 203 16.54 -7.31 -4.53
N PRO A 204 15.36 -7.17 -5.18
CA PRO A 204 14.08 -7.76 -4.76
C PRO A 204 14.01 -9.31 -4.84
N GLN A 205 15.16 -9.96 -4.96
CA GLN A 205 15.42 -11.40 -4.83
C GLN A 205 16.46 -11.68 -3.73
N GLU A 206 16.67 -10.70 -2.83
CA GLU A 206 17.35 -10.88 -1.53
C GLU A 206 16.62 -10.18 -0.40
N ASN A 207 16.12 -8.99 -0.70
CA ASN A 207 14.82 -8.56 -0.23
C ASN A 207 13.76 -9.55 -0.85
N PHE A 208 13.81 -10.87 -0.52
CA PHE A 208 13.34 -12.07 -1.29
C PHE A 208 12.01 -12.72 -0.88
N PRO A 209 11.86 -13.54 0.21
CA PRO A 209 10.66 -13.43 1.02
C PRO A 209 10.66 -12.07 1.75
N MET A 210 11.83 -11.43 1.75
CA MET A 210 12.12 -10.09 2.19
C MET A 210 11.70 -8.98 1.19
N PHE A 211 10.69 -9.20 0.34
CA PHE A 211 9.75 -8.15 -0.12
C PHE A 211 8.36 -8.82 -0.28
N LEU A 212 7.96 -9.61 0.74
CA LEU A 212 6.87 -10.60 0.67
C LEU A 212 6.31 -11.11 2.03
N THR A 213 6.95 -10.93 3.21
CA THR A 213 6.32 -11.22 4.53
C THR A 213 6.38 -10.18 5.70
N HIS A 214 5.38 -10.26 6.57
CA HIS A 214 4.90 -9.35 7.62
C HIS A 214 5.78 -9.22 8.90
N GLN A 215 6.95 -8.56 8.88
CA GLN A 215 7.67 -8.27 10.15
C GLN A 215 8.74 -7.16 10.03
N THR A 216 8.79 -6.42 8.92
CA THR A 216 9.89 -5.47 8.65
C THR A 216 9.71 -4.17 9.38
N SER A 217 10.02 -4.27 10.66
CA SER A 217 9.45 -3.42 11.68
C SER A 217 10.58 -3.12 12.67
N VAL A 218 10.48 -3.61 13.90
CA VAL A 218 11.17 -3.09 15.11
C VAL A 218 12.73 -3.27 14.96
N ASP A 219 13.53 -2.77 15.90
CA ASP A 219 15.01 -2.60 15.87
C ASP A 219 15.52 -1.74 14.69
N LEU A 220 15.30 -2.19 13.45
CA LEU A 220 15.36 -1.38 12.22
C LEU A 220 14.51 -0.15 12.45
N MET A 221 13.23 -0.38 12.72
CA MET A 221 12.28 0.60 13.21
C MET A 221 11.79 0.26 14.61
N SER A 222 12.71 -0.05 15.55
CA SER A 222 12.54 0.36 16.97
C SER A 222 12.67 1.86 17.09
N SER A 223 13.31 2.44 16.08
CA SER A 223 14.25 3.52 16.27
C SER A 223 13.59 4.88 16.52
N TYR A 224 12.35 4.90 17.03
CA TYR A 224 11.62 6.09 17.33
C TYR A 224 11.93 6.79 18.61
N LEU A 225 11.78 6.29 19.82
CA LEU A 225 11.31 7.11 20.95
C LEU A 225 12.08 8.39 21.45
N ASN A 226 13.18 8.83 20.84
CA ASN A 226 13.63 10.23 20.89
C ASN A 226 12.84 11.09 19.89
N SER A 227 12.38 10.46 18.81
CA SER A 227 11.00 10.50 18.33
C SER A 227 10.10 9.73 19.25
N THR A 228 9.90 10.22 20.46
CA THR A 228 8.64 10.14 21.18
C THR A 228 8.71 11.03 22.43
N ARG A 229 9.78 11.16 23.23
CA ARG A 229 9.77 12.06 24.43
C ARG A 229 9.77 13.57 24.09
N ILE A 230 9.29 13.93 22.92
CA ILE A 230 8.85 15.27 22.59
C ILE A 230 7.56 15.14 21.69
N ALA A 231 6.63 14.20 22.02
CA ALA A 231 5.34 13.83 21.33
C ALA A 231 3.89 13.94 21.99
N GLN A 232 3.70 14.63 23.12
CA GLN A 232 2.58 14.83 24.07
C GLN A 232 2.64 16.01 25.14
N GLU A 233 3.72 16.70 25.59
CA GLU A 233 3.87 18.17 25.98
C GLU A 233 3.39 19.44 25.17
N VAL A 234 3.95 19.99 24.05
CA VAL A 234 3.27 21.06 23.22
C VAL A 234 2.90 20.67 21.76
N PRO A 235 1.79 21.15 21.17
CA PRO A 235 0.93 20.20 20.44
C PRO A 235 0.88 20.17 18.91
N LEU A 236 1.67 20.94 18.20
CA LEU A 236 0.97 21.89 17.35
C LEU A 236 0.41 21.35 16.02
N PRO A 237 1.21 20.94 15.03
CA PRO A 237 1.45 19.50 14.91
C PRO A 237 2.91 19.07 15.19
N PHE A 238 3.29 17.96 14.57
CA PHE A 238 4.53 17.61 13.85
C PHE A 238 4.04 16.62 12.70
N ILE A 239 4.73 16.22 11.61
CA ILE A 239 4.17 15.22 10.62
C ILE A 239 5.20 14.56 9.63
N MET A 240 4.82 13.45 8.97
CA MET A 240 5.61 12.63 8.00
C MET A 240 4.89 12.37 6.67
N PHE A 241 5.67 12.29 5.57
CA PHE A 241 5.15 12.38 4.21
C PHE A 241 5.78 11.40 3.17
N GLU A 242 6.78 11.83 2.39
CA GLU A 242 6.91 11.47 0.96
C GLU A 242 7.77 10.23 0.64
N THR A 243 7.32 9.04 1.04
CA THR A 243 8.06 7.80 0.80
C THR A 243 7.74 7.06 -0.52
N ASN A 244 8.59 6.07 -0.87
CA ASN A 244 8.45 5.01 -1.88
C ASN A 244 9.49 3.93 -1.56
N THR A 245 9.22 2.66 -1.84
CA THR A 245 10.22 1.58 -1.85
C THR A 245 11.35 1.81 -2.82
N ALA A 246 11.01 2.14 -4.06
CA ALA A 246 11.96 2.59 -5.04
C ALA A 246 12.15 4.11 -4.89
N SER A 247 12.61 4.57 -3.72
CA SER A 247 13.35 5.84 -3.74
C SER A 247 14.42 5.75 -4.83
N CYS A 248 14.50 6.78 -5.68
CA CYS A 248 14.87 6.66 -7.09
C CYS A 248 13.89 5.86 -7.99
N GLY A 249 12.67 6.34 -8.20
CA GLY A 249 11.74 5.89 -9.26
C GLY A 249 11.09 4.52 -9.08
N GLY A 250 11.52 3.52 -9.86
CA GLY A 250 10.88 2.21 -9.89
C GLY A 250 11.36 1.28 -11.00
N PHE A 251 12.57 0.71 -10.86
CA PHE A 251 13.09 -0.44 -11.63
C PHE A 251 12.63 -0.56 -13.11
N PRO A 252 13.26 0.11 -14.10
CA PRO A 252 12.86 0.07 -15.52
C PRO A 252 12.72 -1.32 -16.18
N GLY A 253 13.24 -2.38 -15.56
CA GLY A 253 13.04 -3.77 -16.02
C GLY A 253 11.69 -4.40 -15.63
N ILE A 254 10.80 -3.70 -14.92
CA ILE A 254 9.58 -4.24 -14.28
C ILE A 254 8.39 -4.29 -15.28
N SER A 255 7.79 -5.49 -15.48
CA SER A 255 6.80 -5.79 -16.54
C SER A 255 6.14 -7.21 -16.55
N GLN A 256 6.06 -8.01 -15.47
CA GLN A 256 5.38 -9.35 -15.47
C GLN A 256 4.33 -9.56 -14.34
N SER A 257 4.20 -10.73 -13.69
CA SER A 257 3.00 -11.12 -12.91
C SER A 257 3.25 -12.38 -12.05
N TYR A 258 2.24 -12.77 -11.26
CA TYR A 258 2.23 -13.95 -10.39
C TYR A 258 3.19 -13.89 -9.19
N GLY A 259 4.40 -14.45 -9.26
CA GLY A 259 5.11 -14.84 -8.04
C GLY A 259 5.87 -13.74 -7.26
N ALA A 260 5.85 -12.49 -7.72
CA ALA A 260 6.69 -11.42 -7.18
C ALA A 260 6.37 -9.97 -7.62
N ALA A 261 5.16 -9.50 -7.91
CA ALA A 261 3.78 -9.97 -7.82
C ALA A 261 3.23 -10.62 -6.52
N LEU A 262 3.93 -10.58 -5.37
CA LEU A 262 3.36 -10.64 -4.01
C LEU A 262 3.78 -9.42 -3.14
N TRP A 263 2.82 -8.57 -2.71
CA TRP A 263 2.96 -7.31 -1.93
C TRP A 263 1.64 -6.57 -1.50
N VAL A 264 1.79 -5.29 -1.12
CA VAL A 264 0.82 -4.21 -0.81
C VAL A 264 -0.05 -4.31 0.46
N LEU A 265 -1.02 -5.24 0.56
CA LEU A 265 -2.35 -4.82 1.06
C LEU A 265 -3.03 -5.59 2.20
N ASP A 266 -2.89 -6.91 2.33
CA ASP A 266 -3.72 -7.69 3.29
C ASP A 266 -3.45 -7.34 4.76
N TYR A 267 -2.17 -7.10 5.01
CA TYR A 267 -1.51 -6.66 6.22
C TYR A 267 -1.67 -5.15 6.40
N GLY A 268 -2.47 -4.50 5.55
CA GLY A 268 -2.64 -3.06 5.39
C GLY A 268 -3.09 -2.22 6.60
N PHE A 269 -2.90 -2.63 7.87
CA PHE A 269 -3.59 -2.08 9.02
C PHE A 269 -2.66 -1.47 10.14
N GLN A 270 -1.36 -1.25 9.94
CA GLN A 270 -0.51 -0.21 10.61
C GLN A 270 0.27 0.51 9.52
N MET A 271 0.56 1.79 9.46
CA MET A 271 0.54 2.94 10.35
C MET A 271 -0.77 3.27 11.08
N ALA A 272 -1.01 2.87 12.32
CA ALA A 272 -2.37 2.93 12.92
C ALA A 272 -2.46 3.75 14.22
N HIS A 273 -2.50 3.08 15.36
CA HIS A 273 -2.08 3.64 16.64
C HIS A 273 -0.75 4.39 16.54
N SER A 274 -0.25 4.67 17.71
CA SER A 274 1.13 4.34 17.92
C SER A 274 2.11 5.43 17.52
N ASN A 275 1.70 6.65 17.80
CA ASN A 275 2.67 7.65 18.40
C ASN A 275 3.47 8.07 17.07
N PHE A 276 2.71 8.44 16.03
CA PHE A 276 3.08 9.23 14.85
C PHE A 276 1.80 9.60 14.07
N SER A 277 1.96 10.16 12.87
CA SER A 277 0.89 10.59 11.97
C SER A 277 0.63 9.82 10.65
N ASN A 278 1.51 9.83 9.63
CA ASN A 278 1.07 9.77 8.21
C ASN A 278 2.15 9.28 7.23
N ALA A 279 1.76 8.75 6.05
CA ALA A 279 2.61 8.55 4.84
C ALA A 279 1.90 9.08 3.60
N MET A 280 2.44 10.09 2.92
CA MET A 280 1.71 10.86 1.91
C MET A 280 2.64 11.41 0.81
N LEU A 281 2.30 11.16 -0.46
CA LEU A 281 3.28 10.51 -1.34
C LEU A 281 3.41 11.00 -2.79
N HIS A 282 4.28 10.26 -3.48
CA HIS A 282 4.46 10.06 -4.91
C HIS A 282 3.19 10.15 -5.77
N VAL A 283 3.37 10.70 -6.98
CA VAL A 283 2.37 10.69 -8.05
C VAL A 283 2.83 9.92 -9.30
N GLY A 284 3.99 10.23 -9.84
CA GLY A 284 4.43 9.77 -11.14
C GLY A 284 3.82 10.57 -12.31
N GLY A 285 4.66 10.94 -13.28
CA GLY A 285 4.22 11.28 -14.64
C GLY A 285 4.02 10.01 -15.48
N GLN A 286 3.56 10.14 -16.73
CA GLN A 286 3.50 9.01 -17.68
C GLN A 286 4.89 8.67 -18.27
N ASN A 287 5.88 8.53 -17.39
CA ASN A 287 7.30 8.29 -17.71
C ASN A 287 8.00 7.39 -16.67
N VAL A 288 7.84 7.67 -15.36
CA VAL A 288 8.38 6.83 -14.28
C VAL A 288 7.56 5.54 -14.15
N TYR A 289 8.25 4.40 -14.06
CA TYR A 289 7.75 3.15 -14.62
C TYR A 289 6.65 2.46 -13.81
N TYR A 290 6.45 2.83 -12.54
CA TYR A 290 5.34 2.34 -11.73
C TYR A 290 4.48 3.43 -11.05
N ASN A 291 4.27 4.57 -11.74
CA ASN A 291 3.23 5.58 -11.45
C ASN A 291 1.96 4.95 -10.79
N PRO A 292 1.58 5.24 -9.52
CA PRO A 292 0.73 4.28 -8.80
C PRO A 292 -0.80 4.21 -9.07
N TRP A 293 -1.56 5.32 -9.13
CA TRP A 293 -2.90 5.35 -9.76
C TRP A 293 -2.69 5.78 -11.21
N ILE A 294 -3.05 4.88 -12.10
CA ILE A 294 -2.57 4.94 -13.48
C ILE A 294 -3.67 5.46 -14.38
N SER A 295 -3.45 6.68 -14.88
CA SER A 295 -4.14 7.20 -16.05
C SER A 295 -3.81 6.36 -17.27
N PRO A 296 -4.78 6.07 -18.16
CA PRO A 296 -4.45 5.46 -19.43
C PRO A 296 -3.48 6.36 -20.21
N PRO A 297 -2.49 5.83 -20.94
CA PRO A 297 -1.63 6.62 -21.80
C PRO A 297 -2.46 7.54 -22.70
N THR A 298 -2.04 8.78 -22.92
CA THR A 298 -2.87 9.81 -23.59
C THR A 298 -3.44 9.36 -24.94
N ASN A 299 -2.67 8.60 -25.73
CA ASN A 299 -3.10 8.02 -27.01
C ASN A 299 -4.03 6.79 -26.89
N GLN A 300 -4.19 6.24 -25.68
CA GLN A 300 -5.06 5.13 -25.34
C GLN A 300 -6.36 5.56 -24.62
N SER A 301 -6.52 6.86 -24.32
CA SER A 301 -7.73 7.49 -23.78
C SER A 301 -9.05 7.09 -24.46
N ASN A 302 -9.01 6.77 -25.75
CA ASN A 302 -10.17 6.38 -26.55
C ASN A 302 -10.51 4.87 -26.48
N PHE A 303 -9.66 4.07 -25.82
CA PHE A 303 -9.66 2.60 -25.89
C PHE A 303 -9.43 1.91 -24.53
N ASN A 304 -9.34 2.69 -23.45
CA ASN A 304 -8.95 2.30 -22.09
C ASN A 304 -9.80 3.05 -21.05
N GLU A 305 -9.90 2.47 -19.85
CA GLU A 305 -10.26 3.16 -18.60
C GLU A 305 -9.03 3.24 -17.66
N TRP A 306 -9.15 3.46 -16.35
CA TRP A 306 -7.98 3.59 -15.44
C TRP A 306 -7.40 2.21 -15.03
N THR A 307 -6.27 2.15 -14.32
CA THR A 307 -5.59 0.88 -13.97
C THR A 307 -5.36 0.66 -12.48
N VAL A 308 -5.77 -0.53 -11.99
CA VAL A 308 -5.52 -1.10 -10.66
C VAL A 308 -4.32 -2.06 -10.68
N GLY A 309 -4.06 -2.67 -11.82
CA GLY A 309 -3.11 -3.75 -12.05
C GLY A 309 -1.68 -3.39 -11.65
N SER A 310 -1.26 -3.93 -10.52
CA SER A 310 0.12 -3.91 -10.05
C SER A 310 0.70 -2.54 -9.67
N VAL A 311 -0.07 -1.66 -9.00
CA VAL A 311 0.46 -0.60 -8.07
C VAL A 311 -0.57 0.16 -7.18
N PHE A 312 -1.85 -0.23 -7.08
CA PHE A 312 -2.93 0.78 -6.97
C PHE A 312 -3.64 1.06 -5.62
N TYR A 313 -3.29 0.43 -4.51
CA TYR A 313 -4.28 0.26 -3.44
C TYR A 313 -4.45 1.42 -2.44
N SER A 314 -5.07 2.56 -2.83
CA SER A 314 -5.85 3.39 -1.88
C SER A 314 -7.03 4.33 -2.28
N THR A 315 -8.27 4.04 -1.83
CA THR A 315 -9.21 4.84 -0.98
C THR A 315 -10.57 4.18 -0.55
N LEU A 316 -11.04 3.00 -1.02
CA LEU A 316 -12.06 2.12 -0.33
C LEU A 316 -11.72 0.59 -0.13
N VAL A 317 -11.26 0.13 1.06
CA VAL A 317 -10.97 -1.31 1.45
C VAL A 317 -11.25 -1.66 2.93
N THR A 318 -11.42 -0.67 3.79
CA THR A 318 -10.68 -0.58 5.07
C THR A 318 -11.64 -0.22 6.26
N ALA A 319 -11.23 -0.10 7.54
CA ALA A 319 -12.20 0.07 8.67
C ALA A 319 -12.82 1.50 8.83
N GLU A 320 -14.03 1.76 8.28
CA GLU A 320 -14.58 3.14 8.07
C GLU A 320 -14.73 4.08 9.29
N ALA A 321 -15.47 3.78 10.33
CA ALA A 321 -16.35 2.65 10.60
C ALA A 321 -17.33 3.00 11.73
N PHE A 322 -17.55 4.29 11.97
CA PHE A 322 -17.66 4.76 13.35
C PHE A 322 -18.54 6.01 13.53
N GLY A 323 -18.00 7.24 13.47
CA GLY A 323 -18.81 8.45 13.58
C GLY A 323 -18.14 9.76 13.15
N LYS A 324 -18.98 10.76 12.84
CA LYS A 324 -18.59 12.16 12.62
C LYS A 324 -18.46 12.82 14.02
N SER A 325 -17.56 12.30 14.86
CA SER A 325 -17.70 12.32 16.33
C SER A 325 -16.44 12.59 17.16
N ASP A 326 -15.38 13.06 16.52
CA ASP A 326 -14.14 13.62 17.09
C ASP A 326 -13.55 12.88 18.29
N THR A 327 -13.59 11.54 18.17
CA THR A 327 -13.07 10.53 19.09
C THR A 327 -12.77 9.25 18.30
N ALA A 328 -11.50 8.82 18.26
CA ALA A 328 -10.98 7.64 17.55
C ALA A 328 -10.03 6.83 18.45
N ARG A 329 -9.87 5.51 18.26
CA ARG A 329 -8.77 4.62 18.78
C ARG A 329 -8.67 3.32 17.96
N ILE A 330 -8.23 2.20 18.60
CA ILE A 330 -7.82 0.86 18.10
C ILE A 330 -7.33 0.00 19.33
N VAL A 331 -6.76 -1.22 19.29
CA VAL A 331 -5.94 -1.81 20.41
C VAL A 331 -4.88 -2.87 19.98
N ASP A 332 -3.68 -2.89 20.61
CA ASP A 332 -2.37 -3.38 20.08
C ASP A 332 -2.06 -4.86 20.27
N LEU A 333 -1.39 -5.52 19.31
CA LEU A 333 -1.53 -6.96 19.02
C LEU A 333 -0.21 -7.73 18.78
N ASN A 334 0.95 -7.18 19.14
CA ASN A 334 2.25 -7.52 18.60
C ASN A 334 3.24 -8.24 19.56
N SER A 335 3.00 -9.50 19.96
CA SER A 335 4.02 -10.34 20.65
C SER A 335 4.04 -11.84 20.38
N PRO A 336 2.90 -12.57 20.45
CA PRO A 336 2.84 -13.96 19.99
C PRO A 336 3.13 -14.15 18.47
N SER A 337 2.73 -15.28 17.91
CA SER A 337 3.10 -15.80 16.59
C SER A 337 2.90 -14.84 15.42
N PRO A 338 3.97 -14.31 14.81
CA PRO A 338 3.91 -13.35 13.72
C PRO A 338 3.09 -13.72 12.48
N PHE A 339 2.69 -14.98 12.31
CA PHE A 339 2.54 -15.56 10.98
C PHE A 339 1.29 -15.10 10.20
N THR A 340 0.42 -14.21 10.69
CA THR A 340 -0.66 -13.64 9.85
C THR A 340 -1.37 -12.47 10.53
N PRO A 341 -1.68 -11.40 9.80
CA PRO A 341 -2.17 -10.17 10.41
C PRO A 341 -3.64 -10.26 10.82
N ALA A 342 -3.99 -9.86 12.04
CA ALA A 342 -5.36 -9.79 12.56
C ALA A 342 -5.55 -8.59 13.51
N TYR A 343 -6.77 -8.32 13.99
CA TYR A 343 -7.18 -6.96 14.40
C TYR A 343 -8.21 -6.95 15.57
N ALA A 344 -8.16 -5.96 16.49
CA ALA A 344 -8.76 -5.98 17.86
C ALA A 344 -9.49 -4.67 18.31
N ILE A 345 -10.69 -4.73 18.93
CA ILE A 345 -11.69 -3.63 18.98
C ILE A 345 -12.46 -3.38 20.31
N TYR A 346 -12.74 -2.09 20.57
CA TYR A 346 -13.72 -1.45 21.47
C TYR A 346 -14.16 -0.04 20.92
N GLU A 347 -14.81 0.81 21.72
CA GLU A 347 -15.22 2.21 21.48
C GLU A 347 -15.50 2.89 22.84
N ARG A 348 -16.00 4.13 22.84
CA ARG A 348 -17.12 4.49 23.73
C ARG A 348 -18.30 3.53 23.45
N GLY A 349 -18.16 2.26 23.74
CA GLY A 349 -19.01 1.17 23.26
C GLY A 349 -18.14 -0.04 22.96
N THR A 350 -18.58 -0.92 22.06
CA THR A 350 -17.86 -2.18 21.82
C THR A 350 -17.56 -2.50 20.35
N VAL A 351 -18.42 -3.23 19.63
CA VAL A 351 -17.89 -4.26 18.69
C VAL A 351 -18.87 -4.69 17.59
N SER A 352 -18.50 -4.68 16.27
CA SER A 352 -18.86 -5.64 15.16
C SER A 352 -18.50 -5.62 13.54
N LYS A 353 -17.47 -5.42 12.60
CA LYS A 353 -15.99 -5.21 12.11
C LYS A 353 -14.70 -6.13 12.32
N PHE A 354 -14.57 -7.25 11.55
CA PHE A 354 -13.71 -8.47 11.35
C PHE A 354 -13.64 -9.00 9.80
N ALA A 355 -12.82 -8.97 8.67
CA ALA A 355 -11.63 -8.43 7.81
C ALA A 355 -10.04 -8.67 7.91
N LEU A 356 -9.43 -9.80 7.43
CA LEU A 356 -7.99 -10.26 7.49
C LEU A 356 -7.58 -11.42 6.52
N PHE A 357 -6.28 -11.65 6.35
CA PHE A 357 -5.53 -12.47 5.36
C PHE A 357 -5.44 -14.04 5.46
N ASN A 358 -4.67 -14.70 4.54
CA ASN A 358 -4.47 -16.13 4.20
C ASN A 358 -3.24 -16.30 3.19
N PHE A 359 -2.10 -16.97 3.50
CA PHE A 359 -0.86 -16.99 2.63
C PHE A 359 -0.28 -18.28 1.99
N ILE A 360 -0.26 -19.49 2.55
CA ILE A 360 0.48 -20.64 1.91
C ILE A 360 -0.39 -21.53 0.98
N ASP A 361 0.16 -22.10 -0.11
CA ASP A 361 -0.60 -22.86 -1.12
C ASP A 361 0.10 -24.13 -1.64
N ASP A 362 -0.03 -25.23 -0.90
CA ASP A 362 0.19 -26.56 -1.46
C ASP A 362 -0.89 -26.88 -2.52
N PRO A 363 -0.53 -27.41 -3.71
CA PRO A 363 -1.50 -27.91 -4.68
C PRO A 363 -2.45 -29.00 -4.15
N SER A 364 -2.18 -29.66 -3.01
CA SER A 364 -3.21 -30.39 -2.25
C SER A 364 -3.97 -29.47 -1.27
N GLY A 365 -3.28 -28.85 -0.30
CA GLY A 365 -3.76 -27.85 0.65
C GLY A 365 -3.28 -28.18 2.08
N ALA A 366 -2.27 -27.48 2.59
CA ALA A 366 -1.39 -27.99 3.65
C ALA A 366 -1.67 -27.48 5.06
N ASN A 367 -1.44 -26.20 5.32
CA ASN A 367 -1.49 -25.63 6.66
C ASN A 367 -2.91 -25.08 6.89
N ASN A 368 -3.90 -25.94 6.69
CA ASN A 368 -5.03 -25.73 5.79
C ASN A 368 -6.21 -24.93 6.37
N VAL A 369 -5.96 -23.65 6.65
CA VAL A 369 -6.84 -22.49 6.92
C VAL A 369 -7.94 -22.53 8.00
N ASN A 370 -7.65 -23.09 9.16
CA ASN A 370 -8.30 -22.71 10.42
C ASN A 370 -7.62 -21.47 11.05
N ALA A 371 -8.35 -20.67 11.82
CA ALA A 371 -7.86 -19.65 12.79
C ALA A 371 -8.85 -19.60 13.98
N ALA A 372 -8.57 -18.94 15.12
CA ALA A 372 -9.46 -18.75 16.29
C ALA A 372 -9.50 -17.29 16.83
N VAL A 373 -10.69 -16.74 17.03
CA VAL A 373 -10.96 -15.28 16.90
C VAL A 373 -11.60 -14.78 18.25
N SER A 374 -11.21 -13.61 18.81
CA SER A 374 -11.26 -13.27 20.27
C SER A 374 -11.42 -11.76 20.66
N ILE A 375 -11.73 -11.43 21.95
CA ILE A 375 -11.76 -10.14 22.81
C ILE A 375 -11.96 -10.53 24.31
N THR A 376 -11.91 -9.80 25.46
CA THR A 376 -12.19 -10.36 26.85
C THR A 376 -13.44 -9.95 27.73
N GLY A 377 -14.14 -10.97 28.29
CA GLY A 377 -15.11 -10.91 29.42
C GLY A 377 -16.61 -10.59 29.17
N GLY A 378 -17.49 -11.52 28.71
CA GLY A 378 -18.79 -11.19 28.06
C GLY A 378 -19.81 -12.27 27.58
N GLY A 379 -19.54 -13.58 27.63
CA GLY A 379 -20.49 -14.67 27.27
C GLY A 379 -20.88 -14.87 25.77
N VAL A 380 -21.35 -16.07 25.41
CA VAL A 380 -21.40 -16.75 24.06
C VAL A 380 -21.90 -15.99 22.80
N PRO A 381 -21.58 -16.49 21.58
CA PRO A 381 -22.11 -16.07 20.26
C PRO A 381 -22.86 -17.23 19.52
N GLY A 382 -23.79 -16.99 18.55
CA GLY A 382 -24.75 -18.01 18.01
C GLY A 382 -25.31 -18.05 16.55
N SER A 383 -26.10 -17.07 16.08
CA SER A 383 -27.11 -17.20 15.00
C SER A 383 -27.03 -16.20 13.80
N VAL A 384 -26.16 -16.38 12.78
CA VAL A 384 -25.92 -15.30 11.76
C VAL A 384 -25.48 -15.72 10.33
N ARG A 385 -26.02 -15.02 9.32
CA ARG A 385 -25.57 -14.80 7.91
C ARG A 385 -24.13 -15.24 7.48
N VAL A 386 -23.99 -15.82 6.27
CA VAL A 386 -22.80 -16.56 5.72
C VAL A 386 -22.41 -16.14 4.27
N LYS A 387 -21.52 -16.79 3.47
CA LYS A 387 -21.22 -16.42 2.04
C LYS A 387 -21.08 -17.60 1.02
N TYR A 388 -20.02 -17.60 0.20
CA TYR A 388 -19.80 -18.41 -1.02
C TYR A 388 -18.30 -18.47 -1.37
N LEU A 389 -17.66 -19.65 -1.48
CA LEU A 389 -16.30 -19.83 -2.05
C LEU A 389 -15.99 -21.30 -2.40
N LEU A 390 -15.24 -21.60 -3.47
CA LEU A 390 -14.47 -22.87 -3.70
C LEU A 390 -13.56 -22.73 -4.96
N ALA A 391 -12.23 -22.94 -4.86
CA ALA A 391 -11.36 -23.19 -6.04
C ALA A 391 -10.01 -23.94 -5.81
N ASN A 392 -8.84 -23.30 -5.99
CA ASN A 392 -8.00 -23.64 -7.17
C ASN A 392 -6.59 -24.24 -6.95
N SER A 393 -5.79 -23.75 -5.99
CA SER A 393 -4.31 -23.65 -5.98
C SER A 393 -3.71 -22.48 -6.81
N VAL A 394 -2.54 -21.97 -6.42
CA VAL A 394 -1.91 -20.69 -6.81
C VAL A 394 -1.81 -20.42 -8.31
N SER A 395 -1.04 -21.22 -9.05
CA SER A 395 0.10 -20.65 -9.81
C SER A 395 -0.19 -19.94 -11.14
N SER A 396 -1.11 -18.96 -11.19
CA SER A 396 -1.28 -18.05 -12.33
C SER A 396 -2.12 -16.79 -12.05
N LYS A 397 -1.44 -15.64 -11.95
CA LYS A 397 -1.86 -14.23 -12.22
C LYS A 397 -3.11 -13.64 -11.54
N THR A 398 -3.09 -12.30 -11.43
CA THR A 398 -4.27 -11.39 -11.49
C THR A 398 -5.27 -11.47 -10.32
N ASN A 399 -6.27 -10.58 -10.37
CA ASN A 399 -7.66 -10.83 -9.93
C ASN A 399 -8.11 -10.36 -8.56
N ILE A 400 -8.14 -9.04 -8.42
CA ILE A 400 -9.31 -8.36 -7.87
C ILE A 400 -10.58 -8.95 -8.53
N THR A 401 -11.39 -9.76 -7.82
CA THR A 401 -12.61 -10.44 -8.36
C THR A 401 -13.65 -10.97 -7.33
N TRP A 402 -13.45 -10.88 -6.00
CA TRP A 402 -14.19 -11.49 -4.84
C TRP A 402 -15.42 -12.37 -5.14
N ALA A 403 -15.27 -13.42 -5.94
CA ALA A 403 -16.38 -14.23 -6.49
C ALA A 403 -17.57 -13.40 -7.03
N GLY A 404 -17.36 -12.12 -7.36
CA GLY A 404 -18.20 -11.02 -6.86
C GLY A 404 -17.38 -9.73 -6.84
N GLN A 405 -17.32 -8.98 -5.73
CA GLN A 405 -16.84 -7.59 -5.73
C GLN A 405 -15.39 -7.40 -6.19
N THR A 406 -15.18 -6.38 -7.03
CA THR A 406 -13.88 -6.03 -7.57
C THR A 406 -13.86 -4.67 -8.24
N PHE A 407 -12.72 -4.02 -8.10
CA PHE A 407 -12.38 -2.82 -8.83
C PHE A 407 -11.71 -3.10 -10.20
N GLY A 408 -11.31 -4.35 -10.43
CA GLY A 408 -10.79 -4.92 -11.68
C GLY A 408 -9.26 -5.02 -11.75
N ASN A 409 -8.71 -5.63 -12.82
CA ASN A 409 -7.27 -5.56 -13.14
C ASN A 409 -6.82 -4.23 -13.80
N ASN A 410 -6.88 -4.05 -15.13
CA ASN A 410 -6.25 -2.90 -15.81
C ASN A 410 -6.95 -2.41 -17.10
N PHE A 411 -7.48 -1.18 -17.08
CA PHE A 411 -8.07 -0.39 -18.19
C PHE A 411 -9.49 -0.72 -18.75
N GLU A 412 -10.44 -1.23 -17.96
CA GLU A 412 -11.91 -1.33 -18.27
C GLU A 412 -12.81 -1.02 -17.05
N ALA A 413 -12.38 -0.24 -16.05
CA ALA A 413 -13.34 0.29 -15.08
C ALA A 413 -12.99 1.72 -14.62
N ASP A 414 -13.94 2.27 -13.88
CA ASP A 414 -14.36 3.67 -13.90
C ASP A 414 -14.98 4.15 -12.58
N GLY A 415 -15.68 3.27 -11.88
CA GLY A 415 -16.74 3.64 -10.96
C GLY A 415 -17.86 2.60 -10.82
N ARG A 416 -17.90 1.58 -11.69
CA ARG A 416 -18.64 0.32 -11.49
C ARG A 416 -17.85 -0.56 -10.53
N LEU A 417 -18.34 -0.77 -9.31
CA LEU A 417 -17.65 -1.47 -8.21
C LEU A 417 -17.76 -3.01 -8.29
N LYS A 418 -17.58 -3.54 -9.50
CA LYS A 418 -18.32 -4.66 -10.10
C LYS A 418 -18.39 -5.92 -9.23
N GLY A 419 -19.58 -6.51 -9.15
CA GLY A 419 -19.86 -7.80 -8.51
C GLY A 419 -20.74 -7.70 -7.26
N ASP A 420 -21.35 -8.83 -6.88
CA ASP A 420 -22.40 -8.86 -5.84
C ASP A 420 -21.85 -8.92 -4.42
N LEU A 421 -22.66 -8.53 -3.43
CA LEU A 421 -22.28 -8.39 -2.01
C LEU A 421 -22.87 -9.45 -1.04
N ASP A 422 -24.12 -9.93 -1.21
CA ASP A 422 -25.05 -10.42 -0.14
C ASP A 422 -24.64 -11.71 0.66
N ILE A 423 -25.51 -12.35 1.47
CA ILE A 423 -25.11 -13.04 2.72
C ILE A 423 -26.12 -14.15 3.21
N VAL A 424 -25.62 -15.31 3.69
CA VAL A 424 -26.18 -16.68 3.46
C VAL A 424 -26.67 -17.54 4.67
N THR A 425 -27.37 -18.66 4.41
CA THR A 425 -27.77 -19.77 5.33
C THR A 425 -26.64 -20.56 6.01
N VAL A 426 -26.91 -21.15 7.17
CA VAL A 426 -26.04 -22.08 7.92
C VAL A 426 -26.86 -22.93 8.90
N GLN A 427 -26.48 -24.18 9.15
CA GLN A 427 -27.11 -25.08 10.13
C GLN A 427 -26.05 -25.86 10.94
N CYS A 428 -25.63 -25.32 12.09
CA CYS A 428 -24.88 -26.00 13.16
C CYS A 428 -24.81 -25.08 14.39
N ASP A 429 -24.85 -25.64 15.61
CA ASP A 429 -24.54 -24.91 16.84
C ASP A 429 -23.00 -24.82 17.03
N THR A 430 -22.48 -23.62 17.31
CA THR A 430 -21.20 -23.09 16.77
C THR A 430 -20.33 -22.24 17.76
N ALA A 431 -20.45 -22.39 19.10
CA ALA A 431 -20.20 -21.32 20.07
C ALA A 431 -18.73 -20.93 20.34
N ALA A 432 -17.76 -21.79 20.00
CA ALA A 432 -16.33 -21.42 19.95
C ALA A 432 -15.99 -20.68 18.64
N ASN A 433 -16.98 -19.93 18.13
CA ASN A 433 -16.99 -19.20 16.87
C ASN A 433 -16.66 -20.00 15.58
N VAL A 434 -17.39 -21.11 15.31
CA VAL A 434 -16.87 -22.21 14.46
C VAL A 434 -17.88 -23.37 14.21
N CYS A 435 -17.80 -24.13 13.08
CA CYS A 435 -18.34 -25.51 12.76
C CYS A 435 -18.34 -25.85 11.23
N ASN A 436 -18.20 -27.12 10.81
CA ASN A 436 -18.51 -27.73 9.49
C ASN A 436 -18.26 -26.95 8.17
N ILE A 437 -17.04 -27.01 7.61
CA ILE A 437 -16.63 -26.56 6.26
C ILE A 437 -15.53 -27.54 5.71
N PRO A 438 -15.03 -27.46 4.45
CA PRO A 438 -13.89 -28.26 3.94
C PRO A 438 -12.78 -27.46 3.21
N LEU A 439 -11.56 -27.43 3.74
CA LEU A 439 -10.52 -26.43 3.40
C LEU A 439 -9.47 -26.86 2.32
N ARG A 440 -8.74 -25.88 1.73
CA ARG A 440 -7.70 -25.95 0.64
C ARG A 440 -7.03 -24.55 0.46
N ALA A 441 -6.32 -24.27 -0.65
CA ALA A 441 -5.67 -22.99 -1.07
C ALA A 441 -6.05 -22.50 -2.53
N PRO A 442 -6.08 -21.19 -2.95
CA PRO A 442 -6.08 -19.88 -2.24
C PRO A 442 -7.41 -19.06 -2.39
N SER A 443 -7.75 -18.14 -1.46
CA SER A 443 -9.08 -17.49 -1.34
C SER A 443 -9.20 -16.03 -1.80
N PHE A 444 -10.43 -15.54 -1.73
CA PHE A 444 -10.76 -14.34 -0.95
C PHE A 444 -12.04 -14.61 -0.11
N ALA A 445 -12.17 -14.18 1.16
CA ALA A 445 -13.15 -14.81 2.08
C ALA A 445 -13.66 -13.95 3.26
N LEU A 446 -14.99 -14.02 3.54
CA LEU A 446 -15.63 -13.66 4.83
C LEU A 446 -17.02 -14.27 5.01
N VAL A 447 -17.57 -14.14 6.22
CA VAL A 447 -18.67 -14.99 6.76
C VAL A 447 -20.04 -14.18 6.90
N PHE A 448 -20.41 -13.34 7.90
CA PHE A 448 -21.54 -12.33 7.89
C PHE A 448 -22.04 -11.91 9.31
N MET A 449 -23.10 -11.09 9.46
CA MET A 449 -23.56 -10.27 10.63
C MET A 449 -25.13 -10.15 10.65
N ASP A 450 -25.81 -9.79 11.77
CA ASP A 450 -27.30 -9.89 11.98
C ASP A 450 -28.09 -8.65 12.50
N THR A 451 -29.43 -8.73 12.62
CA THR A 451 -30.45 -7.69 12.27
C THR A 451 -30.55 -6.38 13.10
N ALA A 452 -30.67 -5.23 12.40
CA ALA A 452 -31.32 -3.97 12.84
C ALA A 452 -31.96 -3.16 11.67
N GLU A 453 -31.56 -1.91 11.35
CA GLU A 453 -32.26 -1.03 10.35
C GLU A 453 -31.42 -0.40 9.20
N GLU A 454 -30.31 0.33 9.44
CA GLU A 454 -29.62 1.18 8.44
C GLU A 454 -28.99 0.54 7.16
N ALA A 455 -28.79 -0.78 7.12
CA ALA A 455 -28.26 -1.62 6.02
C ALA A 455 -26.77 -1.52 5.57
N ASN A 456 -26.33 -2.55 4.83
CA ASN A 456 -24.96 -2.87 4.36
C ASN A 456 -24.82 -2.73 2.83
N ILE A 457 -25.05 -1.53 2.29
CA ILE A 457 -24.92 -1.24 0.85
C ILE A 457 -23.44 -1.02 0.43
N GLY A 458 -22.60 -2.06 0.51
CA GLY A 458 -21.24 -2.09 -0.07
C GLY A 458 -21.20 -1.92 -1.61
N GLN A 459 -22.37 -1.83 -2.25
CA GLN A 459 -22.58 -1.51 -3.67
C GLN A 459 -23.09 -0.06 -3.84
N ALA A 460 -22.54 0.86 -3.05
CA ALA A 460 -22.44 2.30 -3.28
C ALA A 460 -23.71 3.18 -3.19
N THR A 461 -23.45 4.49 -3.04
CA THR A 461 -24.43 5.56 -3.22
C THR A 461 -23.96 6.64 -4.21
N THR A 462 -23.25 7.69 -3.79
CA THR A 462 -22.93 8.87 -4.63
C THR A 462 -21.98 8.57 -5.81
N THR A 463 -22.48 8.02 -6.91
CA THR A 463 -21.65 7.57 -8.04
C THR A 463 -21.37 8.65 -9.09
N PHE A 464 -20.36 8.41 -9.92
CA PHE A 464 -20.20 9.01 -11.25
C PHE A 464 -20.46 7.94 -12.32
N ALA A 465 -20.95 8.35 -13.49
CA ALA A 465 -21.02 7.48 -14.66
C ALA A 465 -19.63 7.21 -15.26
N THR A 466 -19.52 6.23 -16.15
CA THR A 466 -18.27 5.79 -16.80
C THR A 466 -17.49 6.98 -17.39
N THR A 467 -16.38 7.34 -16.73
CA THR A 467 -15.68 8.61 -16.94
C THR A 467 -14.90 8.65 -18.25
N ALA A 468 -14.31 7.52 -18.65
CA ALA A 468 -13.68 7.35 -19.95
C ALA A 468 -14.77 7.13 -21.03
N GLN A 469 -15.22 8.22 -21.65
CA GLN A 469 -16.31 8.26 -22.64
C GLN A 469 -15.93 7.59 -23.98
N THR A 470 -15.77 6.28 -23.95
CA THR A 470 -15.20 5.45 -25.02
C THR A 470 -16.28 4.77 -25.87
N ARG A 471 -15.94 4.41 -27.12
CA ARG A 471 -16.90 3.78 -28.05
C ARG A 471 -17.09 2.29 -27.71
N ILE A 472 -18.35 1.86 -27.64
CA ILE A 472 -18.77 0.56 -27.10
C ILE A 472 -18.35 -0.63 -28.01
N ARG A 473 -17.70 -1.63 -27.39
CA ARG A 473 -17.38 -2.96 -27.99
C ARG A 473 -18.62 -3.87 -28.06
N ASN A 474 -18.55 -4.97 -28.82
CA ASN A 474 -19.65 -5.95 -28.92
C ASN A 474 -19.18 -7.38 -28.60
N THR A 475 -20.10 -8.23 -28.13
CA THR A 475 -19.92 -9.66 -27.81
C THR A 475 -21.30 -10.33 -27.77
N ALA A 476 -21.40 -11.63 -28.00
CA ALA A 476 -22.67 -12.38 -28.02
C ALA A 476 -22.50 -13.84 -27.53
N THR A 477 -23.60 -14.43 -27.07
CA THR A 477 -23.66 -15.80 -26.50
C THR A 477 -24.30 -16.76 -27.50
N ILE A 478 -23.71 -17.93 -27.73
CA ILE A 478 -24.29 -19.00 -28.56
C ILE A 478 -24.88 -20.10 -27.67
N ASP A 479 -26.08 -20.55 -28.00
CA ASP A 479 -26.76 -21.67 -27.34
C ASP A 479 -25.97 -22.99 -27.54
N PRO A 480 -25.59 -23.70 -26.45
CA PRO A 480 -24.89 -24.99 -26.51
C PRO A 480 -25.58 -26.06 -27.38
N ALA A 481 -26.91 -26.04 -27.50
CA ALA A 481 -27.65 -27.01 -28.31
C ALA A 481 -27.44 -26.81 -29.82
N VAL A 482 -27.19 -25.57 -30.28
CA VAL A 482 -26.99 -25.24 -31.70
C VAL A 482 -25.66 -25.77 -32.22
N LEU A 483 -24.62 -25.82 -31.38
CA LEU A 483 -23.30 -26.30 -31.80
C LEU A 483 -23.23 -27.84 -31.89
N ALA A 484 -24.04 -28.56 -31.11
CA ALA A 484 -24.03 -30.03 -31.04
C ALA A 484 -24.50 -30.74 -32.33
N THR A 485 -25.12 -30.02 -33.28
CA THR A 485 -25.60 -30.57 -34.57
C THR A 485 -24.78 -30.11 -35.78
N SER A 486 -23.71 -29.34 -35.57
CA SER A 486 -22.88 -28.76 -36.64
C SER A 486 -21.87 -29.77 -37.22
N ASN A 487 -22.35 -30.64 -38.12
CA ASN A 487 -21.47 -31.53 -38.90
C ASN A 487 -20.60 -30.72 -39.88
N GLY A 488 -19.29 -30.69 -39.66
CA GLY A 488 -18.34 -30.00 -40.53
C GLY A 488 -18.23 -30.63 -41.92
N HIS A 489 -18.34 -29.81 -42.97
CA HIS A 489 -18.19 -30.25 -44.36
C HIS A 489 -16.78 -30.80 -44.66
N SER A 490 -16.72 -31.77 -45.59
CA SER A 490 -15.50 -32.50 -45.95
C SER A 490 -14.47 -31.62 -46.69
N GLY A 491 -13.21 -32.07 -46.69
CA GLY A 491 -12.06 -31.27 -47.15
C GLY A 491 -12.06 -30.84 -48.63
N ALA A 492 -12.99 -31.33 -49.45
CA ALA A 492 -13.08 -30.96 -50.86
C ALA A 492 -13.60 -29.53 -51.11
N GLU A 493 -14.36 -28.95 -50.18
CA GLU A 493 -15.04 -27.66 -50.40
C GLU A 493 -14.24 -26.42 -49.93
N ARG A 494 -13.06 -26.60 -49.32
CA ARG A 494 -12.32 -25.50 -48.65
C ARG A 494 -11.25 -24.81 -49.48
N ALA A 495 -11.14 -25.10 -50.79
CA ALA A 495 -10.06 -24.61 -51.65
C ALA A 495 -10.11 -23.09 -51.99
N HIS A 496 -11.10 -22.33 -51.49
CA HIS A 496 -11.43 -20.99 -51.99
C HIS A 496 -11.72 -19.91 -50.92
N LEU A 497 -11.23 -20.05 -49.69
CA LEU A 497 -11.43 -19.04 -48.63
C LEU A 497 -10.12 -18.30 -48.27
N GLY A 498 -10.16 -16.96 -48.35
CA GLY A 498 -9.05 -16.06 -48.01
C GLY A 498 -9.08 -15.57 -46.56
N SER A 499 -7.98 -14.94 -46.13
CA SER A 499 -7.79 -14.41 -44.76
C SER A 499 -8.77 -13.29 -44.39
N THR A 500 -9.16 -13.25 -43.11
CA THR A 500 -10.10 -12.26 -42.53
C THR A 500 -9.46 -11.33 -41.48
N SER A 501 -8.14 -11.31 -41.33
CA SER A 501 -7.46 -10.42 -40.37
C SER A 501 -7.27 -8.99 -40.90
N HIS A 502 -7.53 -8.01 -40.04
CA HIS A 502 -7.23 -6.61 -40.32
C HIS A 502 -5.70 -6.40 -40.39
N GLY A 503 -5.21 -5.63 -41.38
CA GLY A 503 -3.76 -5.40 -41.60
C GLY A 503 -3.07 -6.33 -42.61
N SER A 504 -3.76 -7.34 -43.17
CA SER A 504 -3.24 -8.17 -44.26
C SER A 504 -3.14 -7.39 -45.58
N VAL A 505 -1.97 -6.87 -45.94
CA VAL A 505 -1.75 -6.16 -47.21
C VAL A 505 -1.67 -7.14 -48.39
N GLN A 506 -2.40 -6.86 -49.47
CA GLN A 506 -2.44 -7.69 -50.67
C GLN A 506 -1.13 -7.63 -51.49
N SER A 507 -0.38 -8.74 -51.55
CA SER A 507 0.57 -8.99 -52.66
C SER A 507 0.92 -10.47 -52.76
N GLY A 508 0.10 -11.27 -53.45
CA GLY A 508 0.32 -12.72 -53.55
C GLY A 508 -0.61 -13.54 -54.44
N ALA A 509 -1.46 -12.92 -55.27
CA ALA A 509 -2.37 -13.63 -56.17
C ALA A 509 -2.50 -12.92 -57.53
N SER A 510 -1.39 -12.85 -58.28
CA SER A 510 -1.37 -12.31 -59.64
C SER A 510 -0.78 -13.31 -60.64
N ARG A 511 -1.61 -14.27 -61.09
CA ARG A 511 -1.68 -14.83 -62.46
C ARG A 511 -2.50 -16.13 -62.50
N GLN A 512 -3.75 -16.04 -62.93
CA GLN A 512 -4.24 -16.69 -64.16
C GLN A 512 -5.75 -16.43 -64.31
N TYR A 513 -6.10 -15.39 -65.07
CA TYR A 513 -7.29 -15.37 -65.94
C TYR A 513 -7.12 -14.20 -66.94
N GLU A 514 -6.13 -14.34 -67.82
CA GLU A 514 -6.05 -13.56 -69.05
C GLU A 514 -6.26 -14.51 -70.22
N LEU A 515 -7.53 -14.73 -70.57
CA LEU A 515 -7.98 -15.34 -71.83
C LEU A 515 -9.52 -15.28 -71.90
N MET A 516 -10.05 -14.17 -72.42
CA MET A 516 -11.09 -14.14 -73.45
C MET A 516 -11.50 -12.68 -73.75
N SER A 517 -11.88 -12.45 -75.00
CA SER A 517 -12.14 -11.13 -75.63
C SER A 517 -10.87 -10.24 -75.77
N THR A 518 -10.47 -9.77 -76.96
CA THR A 518 -11.17 -9.88 -78.25
C THR A 518 -10.22 -9.88 -79.45
N VAL A 519 -10.25 -10.95 -80.24
CA VAL A 519 -9.97 -10.86 -81.68
C VAL A 519 -11.33 -10.76 -82.39
N VAL A 520 -11.79 -9.53 -82.62
CA VAL A 520 -12.71 -9.21 -83.71
C VAL A 520 -12.01 -8.14 -84.54
N ALA A 521 -11.89 -8.40 -85.83
CA ALA A 521 -10.85 -7.83 -86.65
C ALA A 521 -11.19 -6.45 -87.24
N VAL A 522 -10.15 -5.62 -87.31
CA VAL A 522 -9.76 -4.76 -88.43
C VAL A 522 -10.76 -4.69 -89.61
N THR A 523 -11.31 -3.51 -89.85
CA THR A 523 -11.24 -2.81 -91.16
C THR A 523 -11.73 -1.36 -91.06
N SER A 524 -11.40 -0.53 -92.06
CA SER A 524 -11.97 0.82 -92.32
C SER A 524 -11.35 2.04 -91.60
N ALA A 525 -10.04 2.20 -91.80
CA ALA A 525 -9.40 3.35 -92.48
C ALA A 525 -9.97 4.80 -92.42
N LEU A 526 -8.99 5.74 -92.43
CA LEU A 526 -8.97 7.13 -92.93
C LEU A 526 -8.98 8.33 -91.93
N LEU A 527 -7.88 9.09 -92.04
CA LEU A 527 -7.71 10.54 -91.88
C LEU A 527 -7.62 11.17 -90.48
N GLY A 528 -6.59 12.01 -90.27
CA GLY A 528 -6.57 13.00 -89.18
C GLY A 528 -5.24 13.36 -88.50
N GLY A 529 -4.07 13.10 -89.08
CA GLY A 529 -2.79 13.50 -88.47
C GLY A 529 -2.30 14.90 -88.88
N TRP A 530 -1.51 15.56 -88.00
CA TRP A 530 -0.44 16.57 -88.23
C TRP A 530 -0.15 17.30 -86.88
N LEU A 531 1.07 17.67 -86.49
CA LEU A 531 2.41 17.24 -86.91
C LEU A 531 3.39 17.32 -85.71
N ILE A 532 3.61 18.53 -85.17
CA ILE A 532 4.44 18.88 -83.99
C ILE A 532 5.97 18.69 -84.18
N LEU A 533 6.79 19.66 -83.76
CA LEU A 533 8.26 19.59 -83.81
C LEU A 533 8.95 20.62 -82.87
N SER A 534 10.07 20.19 -82.27
CA SER A 534 11.27 20.96 -81.85
C SER A 534 11.20 22.20 -80.92
N GLY A 535 12.08 22.22 -79.90
CA GLY A 535 13.17 23.23 -79.90
C GLY A 535 13.47 24.06 -78.63
N LEU A 536 14.65 23.80 -78.04
CA LEU A 536 15.67 24.78 -77.58
C LEU A 536 15.41 25.80 -76.42
N SER A 537 16.20 25.60 -75.35
CA SER A 537 17.13 26.58 -74.73
C SER A 537 16.68 27.72 -73.80
N SER A 538 17.54 27.97 -72.78
CA SER A 538 18.15 29.28 -72.40
C SER A 538 17.87 29.89 -70.99
N ILE A 539 18.98 30.13 -70.26
CA ILE A 539 19.48 31.43 -69.70
C ILE A 539 18.87 32.08 -68.42
N GLN A 540 19.77 32.32 -67.43
CA GLN A 540 19.94 33.42 -66.41
C GLN A 540 18.75 33.91 -65.55
N GLY A 541 18.92 34.55 -64.37
CA GLY A 541 20.10 34.98 -63.59
C GLY A 541 19.71 35.26 -62.12
N GLU A 542 20.60 35.10 -61.13
CA GLU A 542 21.49 36.12 -60.53
C GLU A 542 20.87 37.11 -59.50
N MET A 543 21.24 36.94 -58.22
CA MET A 543 22.11 37.86 -57.42
C MET A 543 22.26 37.28 -55.99
N ALA A 544 23.47 36.88 -55.54
CA ALA A 544 24.52 37.71 -54.91
C ALA A 544 24.19 38.10 -53.44
N LEU A 545 25.05 38.06 -52.43
CA LEU A 545 26.48 37.66 -52.22
C LEU A 545 26.60 37.28 -50.70
N SER A 546 27.67 36.74 -50.09
CA SER A 546 29.06 36.43 -50.47
C SER A 546 29.65 35.28 -49.61
N THR A 547 30.77 34.70 -50.06
CA THR A 547 31.65 33.77 -49.32
C THR A 547 32.72 34.49 -48.48
N VAL A 548 33.44 33.76 -47.60
CA VAL A 548 34.89 33.44 -47.76
C VAL A 548 35.35 32.45 -46.68
N THR A 549 36.12 31.44 -47.12
CA THR A 549 36.86 30.44 -46.33
C THR A 549 38.35 30.78 -46.24
N ALA A 550 39.07 30.32 -45.21
CA ALA A 550 40.40 29.70 -45.33
C ALA A 550 41.01 29.29 -43.97
N GLU A 551 41.85 28.25 -44.00
CA GLU A 551 42.66 27.75 -42.89
C GLU A 551 43.96 28.56 -42.68
N ILE A 552 44.61 28.42 -41.52
CA ILE A 552 46.02 27.95 -41.32
C ILE A 552 46.46 28.25 -39.86
N ALA A 553 47.47 27.53 -39.37
CA ALA A 553 47.75 27.33 -37.94
C ALA A 553 49.11 27.88 -37.43
N ILE A 554 49.33 27.67 -36.12
CA ILE A 554 50.64 27.53 -35.40
C ILE A 554 51.22 28.77 -34.64
N ARG A 555 51.24 28.60 -33.29
CA ARG A 555 52.18 29.08 -32.23
C ARG A 555 52.13 30.50 -31.61
N ASN A 556 51.99 30.45 -30.28
CA ASN A 556 52.77 31.09 -29.21
C ASN A 556 52.66 32.60 -28.90
N SER A 557 51.95 32.87 -27.79
CA SER A 557 52.52 33.25 -26.47
C SER A 557 52.23 34.65 -25.88
N VAL A 558 52.11 34.63 -24.54
CA VAL A 558 52.22 35.71 -23.53
C VAL A 558 50.96 36.58 -23.25
N ASP A 559 50.48 36.40 -22.01
CA ASP A 559 49.76 37.29 -21.05
C ASP A 559 48.55 38.16 -21.46
N GLY A 560 47.56 38.22 -20.55
CA GLY A 560 46.51 39.25 -20.59
C GLY A 560 45.11 38.85 -20.14
N ASP A 561 45.00 38.36 -18.90
CA ASP A 561 43.87 38.34 -17.93
C ASP A 561 42.37 38.58 -18.34
N VAL A 562 41.48 38.03 -17.50
CA VAL A 562 40.02 38.24 -17.38
C VAL A 562 39.11 37.64 -18.46
N GLY A 563 38.36 36.59 -18.07
CA GLY A 563 37.01 36.37 -18.62
C GLY A 563 36.53 34.92 -18.81
N GLN A 564 35.56 34.54 -17.98
CA GLN A 564 34.53 33.51 -18.20
C GLN A 564 34.89 32.00 -18.24
N ARG A 565 34.11 31.28 -17.41
CA ARG A 565 33.44 29.99 -17.67
C ARG A 565 34.23 28.94 -18.47
N ARG A 566 34.78 27.96 -17.74
CA ARG A 566 34.94 26.59 -18.25
C ARG A 566 34.32 25.60 -17.29
N ALA A 567 33.38 24.80 -17.80
CA ALA A 567 33.13 23.49 -17.24
C ALA A 567 34.36 22.60 -17.50
N SER A 568 34.81 21.87 -16.49
CA SER A 568 35.78 20.80 -16.64
C SER A 568 35.24 19.55 -15.96
N GLN A 569 34.96 18.51 -16.75
CA GLN A 569 34.61 17.20 -16.24
C GLN A 569 35.73 16.68 -15.33
N THR A 570 35.39 16.31 -14.10
CA THR A 570 36.13 15.33 -13.32
C THR A 570 35.17 14.19 -13.07
N VAL A 571 35.54 12.97 -13.48
CA VAL A 571 34.60 11.85 -13.62
C VAL A 571 34.69 10.94 -12.40
N TRP A 572 33.58 10.83 -11.68
CA TRP A 572 33.43 9.95 -10.53
C TRP A 572 33.33 8.46 -10.94
N LYS A 573 33.36 7.58 -9.94
CA LYS A 573 32.90 6.20 -10.06
C LYS A 573 31.53 6.10 -9.39
N LEU A 574 30.58 5.42 -10.04
CA LEU A 574 29.45 4.82 -9.35
C LEU A 574 29.87 3.46 -8.79
N GLN A 575 29.41 3.12 -7.59
CA GLN A 575 29.64 1.83 -6.96
C GLN A 575 28.34 1.34 -6.30
N ASP A 576 28.08 0.06 -6.53
CA ASP A 576 26.85 -0.71 -6.32
C ASP A 576 26.43 -0.96 -4.85
N VAL A 577 25.46 -1.89 -4.62
CA VAL A 577 24.66 -2.12 -3.38
C VAL A 577 23.50 -1.12 -3.19
N TYR A 578 22.34 -1.39 -3.86
CA TYR A 578 21.04 -0.68 -4.03
C TYR A 578 20.67 0.01 -5.42
N GLY A 579 20.20 -0.73 -6.46
CA GLY A 579 19.79 -0.40 -7.86
C GLY A 579 19.82 -1.57 -8.92
N GLN A 580 20.62 -1.53 -10.02
CA GLN A 580 20.41 -2.24 -11.33
C GLN A 580 21.25 -3.51 -11.69
N ILE A 581 20.72 -4.46 -12.50
CA ILE A 581 21.55 -5.35 -13.37
C ILE A 581 21.64 -4.79 -14.81
N PRO A 582 22.84 -4.48 -15.36
CA PRO A 582 22.99 -3.98 -16.74
C PRO A 582 22.81 -5.05 -17.84
N LEU A 583 22.14 -4.70 -18.93
CA LEU A 583 21.97 -5.54 -20.13
C LEU A 583 23.28 -5.72 -20.90
N GLY A 584 23.80 -6.96 -20.99
CA GLY A 584 25.10 -7.12 -21.65
C GLY A 584 25.69 -8.51 -21.95
N GLN A 585 24.93 -9.62 -22.07
CA GLN A 585 25.42 -10.81 -22.82
C GLN A 585 24.33 -11.84 -23.14
N THR A 586 24.33 -12.33 -24.38
CA THR A 586 23.37 -13.32 -24.90
C THR A 586 23.57 -14.72 -24.32
N ARG A 587 22.59 -15.22 -23.56
CA ARG A 587 22.34 -16.66 -23.38
C ARG A 587 20.84 -16.97 -23.42
N SER A 588 20.52 -18.15 -23.91
CA SER A 588 19.17 -18.66 -24.15
C SER A 588 18.38 -18.86 -22.85
N ALA A 589 17.10 -18.47 -22.86
CA ALA A 589 16.08 -18.92 -21.92
C ALA A 589 14.99 -19.72 -22.68
N ASP A 590 14.15 -20.43 -21.94
CA ASP A 590 13.03 -21.24 -22.46
C ASP A 590 11.81 -21.01 -21.54
N ASN A 591 11.34 -22.01 -20.80
CA ASN A 591 10.45 -21.81 -19.65
C ASN A 591 11.09 -20.86 -18.61
N PRO A 592 10.35 -19.88 -18.04
CA PRO A 592 10.88 -18.95 -17.05
C PRO A 592 11.20 -19.60 -15.69
N GLN A 593 11.87 -18.85 -14.83
CA GLN A 593 12.17 -19.19 -13.43
C GLN A 593 11.56 -18.15 -12.47
N ALA A 594 11.61 -18.41 -11.15
CA ALA A 594 11.26 -17.43 -10.12
C ALA A 594 12.09 -16.15 -10.32
N THR A 595 11.41 -15.04 -10.61
CA THR A 595 12.01 -13.92 -11.35
C THR A 595 12.31 -12.67 -10.51
N LYS A 596 11.81 -12.60 -9.26
CA LYS A 596 12.33 -11.77 -8.15
C LYS A 596 11.95 -12.43 -6.80
N ALA A 597 10.98 -11.90 -6.05
CA ALA A 597 10.54 -12.42 -4.75
C ALA A 597 10.15 -13.92 -4.74
N ALA A 598 10.11 -14.52 -3.56
CA ALA A 598 10.11 -15.99 -3.37
C ALA A 598 8.83 -16.73 -3.82
N ALA A 599 7.66 -16.11 -3.72
CA ALA A 599 6.35 -16.77 -3.80
C ALA A 599 5.86 -17.06 -5.24
N TYR A 600 6.77 -17.60 -6.05
CA TYR A 600 6.39 -18.47 -7.16
C TYR A 600 5.83 -19.82 -6.65
N ASN A 601 6.02 -20.13 -5.36
CA ASN A 601 4.98 -20.75 -4.54
C ASN A 601 4.72 -19.92 -3.27
N ASP A 602 5.46 -20.12 -2.17
CA ASP A 602 5.30 -19.42 -0.87
C ASP A 602 6.64 -19.44 -0.06
N THR A 603 6.63 -19.06 1.23
CA THR A 603 7.49 -19.73 2.24
C THR A 603 6.63 -20.42 3.29
N LEU A 604 6.78 -21.74 3.38
CA LEU A 604 6.05 -22.66 4.26
C LEU A 604 6.84 -22.86 5.56
N LEU A 605 6.28 -22.47 6.72
CA LEU A 605 6.72 -23.04 8.01
C LEU A 605 5.77 -24.13 8.48
N THR A 606 6.38 -25.20 8.95
CA THR A 606 5.72 -26.34 9.56
C THR A 606 5.12 -25.90 10.90
N PRO A 607 3.82 -26.11 11.15
CA PRO A 607 3.22 -25.88 12.46
C PRO A 607 3.90 -26.72 13.55
N PRO A 608 3.94 -26.24 14.82
CA PRO A 608 4.37 -27.08 15.93
C PRO A 608 3.50 -28.33 16.04
N ALA A 609 4.08 -29.42 16.54
CA ALA A 609 3.30 -30.59 16.88
C ALA A 609 2.26 -30.27 17.97
N VAL A 610 1.10 -30.92 17.90
CA VAL A 610 0.03 -30.85 18.91
C VAL A 610 0.64 -31.00 20.33
N PRO A 611 0.34 -30.10 21.28
CA PRO A 611 0.90 -30.16 22.63
C PRO A 611 0.67 -31.52 23.31
N SER A 612 1.61 -31.93 24.17
CA SER A 612 1.52 -33.17 24.93
C SER A 612 1.71 -32.91 26.43
N PRO A 613 0.64 -33.02 27.26
CA PRO A 613 -0.74 -33.31 26.88
C PRO A 613 -1.38 -32.16 26.08
N ALA A 614 -2.39 -32.49 25.27
CA ALA A 614 -3.19 -31.50 24.54
C ALA A 614 -4.06 -30.68 25.53
N PRO A 615 -4.49 -29.45 25.17
CA PRO A 615 -5.43 -28.68 25.99
C PRO A 615 -6.72 -29.45 26.25
N VAL A 616 -7.40 -29.19 27.37
CA VAL A 616 -8.66 -29.86 27.68
C VAL A 616 -9.71 -29.45 26.64
N PRO A 617 -10.32 -30.39 25.88
CA PRO A 617 -11.19 -30.07 24.76
C PRO A 617 -12.58 -29.57 25.17
N ASN A 618 -12.93 -29.62 26.46
CA ASN A 618 -14.20 -29.14 27.01
C ASN A 618 -13.93 -28.41 28.33
N PHE A 619 -14.25 -27.12 28.41
CA PHE A 619 -14.11 -26.34 29.64
C PHE A 619 -15.24 -25.32 29.81
N GLN A 620 -15.47 -24.88 31.05
CA GLN A 620 -16.56 -23.96 31.42
C GLN A 620 -16.02 -22.58 31.79
N LEU A 621 -16.72 -21.53 31.37
CA LEU A 621 -16.54 -20.16 31.84
C LEU A 621 -17.76 -19.75 32.69
N GLN A 622 -17.52 -19.19 33.88
CA GLN A 622 -18.54 -18.63 34.76
C GLN A 622 -18.34 -17.12 34.82
N LEU A 623 -19.26 -16.36 34.22
CA LEU A 623 -19.11 -14.92 33.99
C LEU A 623 -20.17 -14.12 34.76
N GLN A 624 -19.80 -12.98 35.32
CA GLN A 624 -20.74 -12.11 36.03
C GLN A 624 -21.50 -11.23 35.03
N ARG A 625 -22.81 -11.01 35.23
CA ARG A 625 -23.57 -10.13 34.33
C ARG A 625 -23.14 -8.66 34.43
N ASP A 626 -22.93 -8.17 35.64
CA ASP A 626 -22.67 -6.75 35.89
C ASP A 626 -21.18 -6.53 36.15
N ALA A 627 -20.59 -5.55 35.45
CA ALA A 627 -19.17 -5.19 35.55
C ALA A 627 -18.72 -4.88 36.99
N ALA A 628 -19.63 -4.36 37.83
CA ALA A 628 -19.39 -4.09 39.24
C ALA A 628 -19.01 -5.33 40.06
N ASN A 629 -19.35 -6.55 39.59
CA ASN A 629 -19.01 -7.82 40.23
C ASN A 629 -17.74 -8.46 39.64
N THR A 630 -17.10 -7.84 38.65
CA THR A 630 -15.92 -8.37 37.96
C THR A 630 -14.67 -7.59 38.38
N PRO A 631 -13.80 -8.17 39.23
CA PRO A 631 -12.53 -7.53 39.59
C PRO A 631 -11.58 -7.50 38.39
N GLY A 632 -10.65 -6.54 38.38
CA GLY A 632 -9.60 -6.46 37.36
C GLY A 632 -10.04 -5.89 36.01
N LEU A 633 -11.27 -5.39 35.87
CA LEU A 633 -11.68 -4.71 34.63
C LEU A 633 -10.80 -3.51 34.30
N SER A 634 -10.35 -3.44 33.05
CA SER A 634 -9.54 -2.35 32.48
C SER A 634 -10.21 -0.98 32.55
N ILE A 635 -9.51 0.06 32.09
CA ILE A 635 -10.10 1.35 31.74
C ILE A 635 -11.18 1.24 30.64
N PRO A 636 -12.18 2.14 30.63
CA PRO A 636 -13.07 2.33 29.48
C PRO A 636 -12.27 2.55 28.19
N HIS A 637 -12.50 1.70 27.19
CA HIS A 637 -11.70 1.62 25.96
C HIS A 637 -12.11 2.67 24.93
N ASN A 638 -11.98 3.92 25.36
CA ASN A 638 -12.86 5.00 24.95
C ASN A 638 -12.41 5.80 23.74
N GLY A 639 -13.23 6.82 23.47
CA GLY A 639 -12.81 8.12 22.94
C GLY A 639 -11.92 8.07 21.70
N GLY A 640 -12.15 7.21 20.71
CA GLY A 640 -13.41 6.50 20.38
C GLY A 640 -13.16 5.11 19.79
N ALA A 641 -13.99 4.71 18.83
CA ALA A 641 -14.00 3.36 18.26
C ALA A 641 -12.71 2.96 17.56
N PHE A 642 -12.60 1.67 17.27
CA PHE A 642 -11.34 1.01 16.95
C PHE A 642 -11.32 0.58 15.48
N TRP A 643 -10.51 1.23 14.63
CA TRP A 643 -9.38 0.62 13.90
C TRP A 643 -8.59 1.65 13.11
N GLY A 644 -7.38 1.94 13.56
CA GLY A 644 -6.34 2.57 12.77
C GLY A 644 -5.99 1.76 11.53
N PHE A 645 -6.00 2.37 10.35
CA PHE A 645 -5.91 1.63 9.09
C PHE A 645 -5.59 2.55 7.87
N SER A 646 -4.37 2.65 7.29
CA SER A 646 -2.97 2.51 7.76
C SER A 646 -1.89 2.52 6.64
N ILE A 647 -0.65 2.91 6.94
CA ILE A 647 0.52 2.91 6.00
C ILE A 647 1.91 2.81 6.69
N GLU A 648 2.96 2.17 6.12
CA GLU A 648 4.37 2.17 6.62
C GLU A 648 5.38 2.90 5.68
N MET A 649 6.66 3.06 6.04
CA MET A 649 7.59 4.02 5.39
C MET A 649 8.06 3.69 3.97
N SER A 650 7.35 2.82 3.27
CA SER A 650 7.62 2.48 1.89
C SER A 650 6.35 2.18 1.08
N VAL A 651 5.25 1.79 1.75
CA VAL A 651 3.96 1.38 1.18
C VAL A 651 3.41 2.29 0.12
N ILE A 652 3.77 3.56 0.21
CA ILE A 652 3.29 4.64 -0.63
C ILE A 652 4.10 4.77 -1.93
N SER A 653 4.81 3.69 -2.29
CA SER A 653 4.83 3.26 -3.68
C SER A 653 3.43 2.91 -4.21
N GLN A 654 2.49 2.44 -3.37
CA GLN A 654 1.27 1.72 -3.75
C GLN A 654 0.03 1.90 -2.81
N VAL A 655 0.07 2.72 -1.75
CA VAL A 655 -1.01 2.92 -0.72
C VAL A 655 -1.17 4.43 -0.33
N LEU A 656 -1.94 4.76 0.70
CA LEU A 656 -2.55 6.05 1.13
C LEU A 656 -3.33 6.83 0.05
N GLY A 657 -2.65 7.52 -0.86
CA GLY A 657 -3.30 8.67 -1.51
C GLY A 657 -2.68 9.29 -2.75
N LYS A 658 -1.57 8.77 -3.30
CA LYS A 658 -1.10 9.08 -4.67
C LYS A 658 -0.94 10.56 -5.09
N ASN A 659 -0.80 11.44 -4.11
CA ASN A 659 -0.99 12.88 -4.23
C ASN A 659 -2.49 13.35 -4.20
N SER A 660 -3.15 13.78 -5.30
CA SER A 660 -4.36 14.65 -5.35
C SER A 660 -5.46 14.20 -6.34
N THR A 661 -5.69 14.91 -7.45
CA THR A 661 -6.62 14.51 -8.54
C THR A 661 -6.29 13.11 -9.07
N HIS A 662 -5.05 12.69 -8.85
CA HIS A 662 -4.50 11.41 -9.19
C HIS A 662 -4.81 10.33 -8.13
N LEU A 663 -5.90 10.43 -7.36
CA LEU A 663 -6.18 9.54 -6.25
C LEU A 663 -6.62 8.12 -6.67
N TYR A 664 -6.05 7.07 -6.07
CA TYR A 664 -6.61 5.72 -6.18
C TYR A 664 -7.98 5.56 -5.47
N VAL A 665 -8.54 4.33 -5.47
CA VAL A 665 -9.81 4.04 -4.75
C VAL A 665 -10.00 2.68 -4.02
N PRO A 666 -8.96 1.92 -3.57
CA PRO A 666 -9.15 0.87 -2.52
C PRO A 666 -8.31 0.98 -1.18
N PHE A 667 -8.85 1.64 -0.12
CA PHE A 667 -8.37 2.02 1.26
C PHE A 667 -9.34 2.99 2.04
N LEU A 668 -8.96 4.25 2.29
CA LEU A 668 -9.43 5.45 3.06
C LEU A 668 -10.89 5.97 3.37
N ASN A 669 -12.07 5.56 2.84
CA ASN A 669 -13.38 5.85 3.52
C ASN A 669 -14.14 4.60 3.90
N LEU A 670 -13.69 4.01 4.99
CA LEU A 670 -12.72 3.01 4.64
C LEU A 670 -13.39 1.81 3.90
N MET A 671 -14.57 1.29 4.31
CA MET A 671 -15.55 0.64 3.41
C MET A 671 -17.00 0.59 3.93
N SER A 672 -17.38 1.42 4.92
CA SER A 672 -18.48 1.07 5.84
C SER A 672 -19.37 2.20 6.39
N ASN A 673 -19.62 2.32 7.71
CA ASN A 673 -20.72 3.12 8.26
C ASN A 673 -20.55 3.58 9.72
N LEU A 674 -21.35 4.58 10.15
CA LEU A 674 -20.90 5.85 10.74
C LEU A 674 -21.87 6.36 11.84
N ILE A 675 -21.93 7.68 12.21
CA ILE A 675 -22.73 8.29 13.32
C ILE A 675 -24.26 8.30 13.11
N GLU A 676 -24.71 7.18 12.59
CA GLU A 676 -25.92 6.49 12.98
C GLU A 676 -25.62 5.59 14.22
N ARG A 677 -24.32 5.46 14.63
CA ARG A 677 -23.77 5.26 16.00
C ARG A 677 -22.62 6.24 16.34
N ALA A 678 -21.35 5.85 16.52
CA ALA A 678 -20.22 6.78 16.81
C ALA A 678 -18.80 6.14 16.70
N GLY A 679 -17.72 6.96 16.79
CA GLY A 679 -16.30 6.56 17.00
C GLY A 679 -15.28 7.04 15.93
N GLY A 680 -14.13 6.34 15.74
CA GLY A 680 -13.08 6.75 14.78
C GLY A 680 -11.91 5.78 14.49
N VAL A 681 -10.89 6.28 13.81
CA VAL A 681 -9.73 5.55 13.27
C VAL A 681 -8.45 6.38 13.50
N MET A 682 -7.28 5.76 13.68
CA MET A 682 -6.00 6.47 13.90
C MET A 682 -4.88 6.06 12.94
N ILE A 683 -3.90 6.94 12.65
CA ILE A 683 -2.76 6.59 11.76
C ILE A 683 -1.40 7.14 12.25
N ARG A 684 -0.29 6.50 11.80
CA ARG A 684 1.15 6.72 12.10
C ARG A 684 2.07 6.70 10.84
N LEU A 685 3.39 6.98 10.97
CA LEU A 685 4.46 6.30 10.21
C LEU A 685 5.67 5.83 11.04
N GLY A 686 6.37 4.80 10.54
CA GLY A 686 7.56 4.17 11.14
C GLY A 686 8.60 3.68 10.12
N GLY A 687 9.89 3.84 10.44
CA GLY A 687 11.08 3.62 9.58
C GLY A 687 12.25 4.52 10.02
N ASN A 688 13.51 4.08 9.90
CA ASN A 688 14.67 4.56 10.71
C ASN A 688 15.14 6.02 10.48
N THR A 689 14.31 7.02 10.79
CA THR A 689 14.48 8.37 10.24
C THR A 689 14.60 9.52 11.20
N GLN A 690 13.65 9.68 12.11
CA GLN A 690 12.89 10.92 12.05
C GLN A 690 13.74 12.16 12.44
N GLU A 691 14.55 12.02 13.48
CA GLU A 691 15.93 12.47 13.61
C GLU A 691 16.38 13.44 12.53
N PHE A 692 16.67 12.92 11.35
CA PHE A 692 17.47 13.61 10.37
C PHE A 692 16.64 14.19 9.22
N ALA A 693 15.35 14.44 9.46
CA ALA A 693 14.30 14.52 8.44
C ALA A 693 13.32 15.69 8.67
N THR A 694 12.68 16.22 7.62
CA THR A 694 12.27 17.63 7.41
C THR A 694 10.84 18.00 6.95
N LEU A 695 10.68 19.04 6.11
CA LEU A 695 9.53 19.38 5.24
C LEU A 695 9.87 20.59 4.37
N VAL A 696 9.42 20.64 3.11
CA VAL A 696 9.85 21.62 2.09
C VAL A 696 8.99 21.91 0.81
N PRO A 697 9.06 23.10 0.19
CA PRO A 697 7.88 23.77 -0.35
C PRO A 697 7.11 23.19 -1.52
N GLU A 698 7.77 22.46 -2.39
CA GLU A 698 7.61 22.83 -3.78
C GLU A 698 7.72 21.58 -4.67
N LEU A 699 6.75 20.65 -4.62
CA LEU A 699 6.87 19.38 -5.36
C LEU A 699 5.59 18.79 -6.09
N PRO A 700 5.73 18.28 -7.35
CA PRO A 700 4.82 17.88 -8.50
C PRO A 700 3.44 17.14 -8.53
N ASP A 701 2.76 16.89 -9.67
CA ASP A 701 3.06 16.78 -11.15
C ASP A 701 3.80 15.52 -11.75
N GLY A 702 4.57 14.76 -10.98
CA GLY A 702 5.89 14.33 -11.47
C GLY A 702 6.53 13.15 -10.73
N HIS A 703 7.85 13.04 -10.81
CA HIS A 703 8.52 11.74 -10.84
C HIS A 703 8.80 11.13 -9.46
N THR A 704 8.86 11.99 -8.44
CA THR A 704 8.94 11.84 -6.98
C THR A 704 10.27 11.47 -6.34
N PHE A 705 11.41 11.52 -7.07
CA PHE A 705 12.67 10.99 -6.54
C PHE A 705 13.95 11.73 -6.98
N GLY A 706 14.08 13.02 -6.63
CA GLY A 706 15.39 13.49 -6.12
C GLY A 706 15.75 12.71 -4.85
N LYS A 707 17.04 12.42 -4.62
CA LYS A 707 17.43 11.36 -3.70
C LYS A 707 18.93 11.40 -3.35
N GLU A 708 19.26 11.55 -2.06
CA GLU A 708 20.53 11.13 -1.45
C GLU A 708 20.28 10.52 -0.04
N GLU A 709 21.17 10.61 0.95
CA GLU A 709 21.55 9.40 1.70
C GLU A 709 22.06 9.59 3.13
N SER A 710 22.42 8.44 3.73
CA SER A 710 23.44 8.31 4.76
C SER A 710 24.66 9.24 4.50
N GLY A 711 25.15 10.00 5.48
CA GLY A 711 24.59 10.15 6.83
C GLY A 711 24.60 8.87 7.67
N SER A 712 23.48 8.56 8.36
CA SER A 712 23.33 7.43 9.28
C SER A 712 23.91 6.08 8.81
N THR A 713 24.86 5.55 9.58
CA THR A 713 25.56 4.26 9.38
C THR A 713 24.90 3.08 10.10
N GLN A 714 23.64 3.24 10.53
CA GLN A 714 22.90 2.26 11.32
C GLN A 714 22.60 0.97 10.55
N THR A 715 22.18 -0.07 11.28
CA THR A 715 21.87 -1.43 10.78
C THR A 715 21.05 -1.46 9.48
N THR A 716 20.24 -0.44 9.27
CA THR A 716 19.19 -0.30 8.27
C THR A 716 19.66 0.14 6.88
N LYS A 717 20.78 0.86 6.76
CA LYS A 717 21.28 1.56 5.56
C LYS A 717 20.26 2.57 5.00
N THR A 718 20.51 3.85 5.27
CA THR A 718 19.50 4.71 5.92
C THR A 718 19.27 6.01 5.13
N PRO A 719 18.08 6.25 4.54
CA PRO A 719 17.96 7.28 3.47
C PRO A 719 17.37 8.66 3.82
N ALA A 720 17.61 9.61 2.88
CA ALA A 720 17.13 11.00 2.75
C ALA A 720 16.38 11.26 1.39
N VAL A 721 15.67 12.41 1.27
CA VAL A 721 14.43 12.60 0.45
C VAL A 721 14.32 14.01 -0.20
N LEU A 722 13.23 14.77 0.09
CA LEU A 722 12.48 15.75 -0.73
C LEU A 722 11.46 16.52 0.18
N TYR A 723 10.26 16.98 -0.28
CA TYR A 723 9.14 17.15 0.70
C TYR A 723 7.93 18.16 0.76
N THR A 724 6.84 18.05 -0.01
CA THR A 724 5.70 19.02 0.03
C THR A 724 4.73 18.93 1.22
N VAL A 725 4.38 20.08 1.81
CA VAL A 725 3.30 20.39 2.81
C VAL A 725 1.96 19.84 2.40
N ASP A 726 1.84 19.62 1.10
CA ASP A 726 0.69 19.34 0.28
C ASP A 726 -0.14 18.15 0.81
N MET A 727 0.40 17.32 1.72
CA MET A 727 -0.43 16.38 2.50
C MET A 727 -1.28 16.99 3.60
N PHE A 728 -1.15 18.25 3.99
CA PHE A 728 -1.89 18.78 5.14
C PHE A 728 -3.41 18.54 4.97
N TYR A 729 -3.89 18.40 3.72
CA TYR A 729 -5.18 17.78 3.40
C TYR A 729 -5.21 16.42 2.66
N MET A 730 -4.10 15.73 2.40
CA MET A 730 -4.11 14.26 2.43
C MET A 730 -4.35 13.74 3.87
N MET A 731 -4.23 14.61 4.89
CA MET A 731 -4.41 14.32 6.32
C MET A 731 -5.68 14.94 6.96
N SER A 732 -5.96 16.24 6.85
CA SER A 732 -7.07 16.85 7.61
C SER A 732 -8.36 17.09 6.81
N ASN A 733 -8.92 16.01 6.30
CA ASN A 733 -10.25 16.02 5.72
C ASN A 733 -11.15 15.27 6.69
N ILE A 734 -11.81 14.21 6.26
CA ILE A 734 -12.13 13.00 7.03
C ILE A 734 -12.81 13.06 8.41
N SER A 735 -13.17 14.21 8.99
CA SER A 735 -13.98 14.33 10.24
C SER A 735 -15.28 15.10 10.04
N SER A 736 -15.33 15.97 9.04
CA SER A 736 -16.54 16.32 8.27
C SER A 736 -17.08 15.13 7.43
N MET A 737 -16.73 13.89 7.80
CA MET A 737 -16.94 12.67 7.02
C MET A 737 -16.88 11.45 7.93
N LEU A 738 -15.71 11.09 8.46
CA LEU A 738 -15.45 9.94 9.32
C LEU A 738 -14.83 10.43 10.64
N ASN A 739 -13.74 9.79 11.07
CA ASN A 739 -12.85 10.29 12.10
C ASN A 739 -11.45 9.65 12.00
N VAL A 740 -10.72 9.78 10.87
CA VAL A 740 -9.28 9.44 10.88
C VAL A 740 -8.52 10.56 11.59
N LYS A 741 -7.76 10.18 12.61
CA LYS A 741 -7.02 11.05 13.51
C LYS A 741 -5.55 10.62 13.57
N TRP A 742 -4.66 11.51 14.00
CA TRP A 742 -3.23 11.35 13.72
C TRP A 742 -2.38 11.87 14.88
N PHE A 743 -1.24 11.23 15.18
CA PHE A 743 -0.25 11.67 16.19
C PHE A 743 1.04 12.25 15.56
N LEU A 744 0.91 13.05 14.51
CA LEU A 744 1.74 14.22 14.21
C LEU A 744 3.29 14.16 14.49
N GLY A 745 4.17 13.58 13.67
CA GLY A 745 5.59 13.33 14.06
C GLY A 745 6.85 14.32 13.59
N ILE A 746 8.69 15.35 14.74
CA ILE A 746 10.03 16.16 14.66
C ILE A 746 11.43 15.36 14.62
N PRO A 747 12.61 15.98 14.32
CA PRO A 747 14.09 15.69 14.53
C PRO A 747 14.85 15.85 15.87
N PHE A 748 16.04 15.20 16.08
CA PHE A 748 16.96 15.44 17.23
C PHE A 748 18.43 14.75 17.19
N ASN A 749 19.56 15.36 16.70
CA ASN A 749 21.01 14.89 16.50
C ASN A 749 22.19 15.81 16.99
N ASP A 750 22.53 16.93 16.30
CA ASP A 750 23.58 18.00 16.47
C ASP A 750 23.09 19.57 16.81
N SER A 751 23.62 20.54 17.65
CA SER A 751 23.18 21.97 17.95
C SER A 751 24.08 23.28 18.08
N VAL A 752 23.52 24.45 17.69
CA VAL A 752 23.82 25.93 17.82
C VAL A 752 22.54 26.87 17.91
N SER A 753 21.92 27.45 16.85
CA SER A 753 20.61 28.24 16.77
C SER A 753 19.26 27.67 16.11
N TRP A 754 18.55 26.68 16.72
CA TRP A 754 17.41 25.77 16.30
C TRP A 754 17.08 25.37 14.82
N ARG A 755 16.07 24.50 14.60
CA ARG A 755 15.09 24.51 13.47
C ARG A 755 13.65 24.25 13.96
N VAL A 756 12.61 24.39 13.10
CA VAL A 756 11.32 24.98 13.53
C VAL A 756 9.97 24.61 12.84
N GLN A 757 9.79 23.69 11.88
CA GLN A 757 8.69 23.88 10.86
C GLN A 757 7.39 22.95 10.53
N ILE A 758 7.01 21.76 11.11
CA ILE A 758 5.63 21.30 11.68
C ILE A 758 5.07 21.09 13.26
N ALA A 759 5.62 21.46 14.50
CA ALA A 759 5.26 22.41 15.72
C ALA A 759 5.36 24.09 15.89
N GLU A 760 6.09 25.07 15.20
CA GLU A 760 5.79 26.54 14.76
C GLU A 760 4.89 27.14 13.50
N GLN A 761 4.40 26.60 12.32
CA GLN A 761 3.15 27.04 11.56
C GLN A 761 2.03 26.01 11.16
N GLY A 762 0.75 26.15 11.51
CA GLY A 762 -0.26 25.19 11.03
C GLY A 762 -1.57 25.11 11.80
N GLN A 763 -1.59 24.29 12.85
CA GLN A 763 -2.72 23.77 13.65
C GLN A 763 -4.07 23.61 12.93
N GLN A 764 -4.78 24.70 12.64
CA GLN A 764 -6.19 24.73 12.16
C GLN A 764 -6.47 23.97 10.86
N ILE A 765 -5.45 23.56 10.10
CA ILE A 765 -5.61 22.52 9.06
C ILE A 765 -6.28 21.31 9.69
N LEU A 766 -5.56 20.67 10.61
CA LEU A 766 -6.05 19.57 11.40
C LEU A 766 -7.25 20.04 12.19
N GLY A 767 -7.05 21.17 12.88
CA GLY A 767 -7.80 21.44 14.09
C GLY A 767 -7.89 20.14 14.87
N ASP A 768 -9.10 19.70 15.13
CA ASP A 768 -9.36 18.57 16.01
C ASP A 768 -9.01 17.19 15.41
N ASN A 769 -8.49 17.14 14.17
CA ASN A 769 -7.79 15.96 13.67
C ASN A 769 -6.42 15.73 14.36
N LEU A 770 -5.91 16.70 15.14
CA LEU A 770 -4.59 16.71 15.77
C LEU A 770 -4.62 16.09 17.20
N LEU A 771 -4.01 14.91 17.41
CA LEU A 771 -4.16 14.15 18.67
C LEU A 771 -2.96 14.12 19.61
N GLY A 772 -1.83 13.64 19.15
CA GLY A 772 -0.53 13.66 19.83
C GLY A 772 0.53 14.04 18.82
N LEU A 773 1.80 13.93 19.12
CA LEU A 773 2.89 14.05 18.14
C LEU A 773 3.69 12.73 18.05
N GLN A 774 4.87 12.71 17.40
CA GLN A 774 6.09 11.93 17.74
C GLN A 774 7.26 12.91 18.13
N ALA A 775 8.61 12.75 17.97
CA ALA A 775 9.55 13.82 18.45
C ALA A 775 11.04 14.07 18.02
N GLY A 776 11.76 13.18 17.33
CA GLY A 776 13.23 13.11 17.19
C GLY A 776 13.65 11.79 16.51
N ASN A 777 14.66 11.01 16.97
CA ASN A 777 14.67 9.54 16.75
C ASN A 777 15.54 8.72 17.73
N GLU A 778 14.97 7.64 18.25
CA GLU A 778 15.21 6.77 19.41
C GLU A 778 16.07 7.23 20.57
N PRO A 779 15.62 7.11 21.83
CA PRO A 779 16.33 7.69 22.95
C PRO A 779 17.17 6.67 23.69
N ASP A 780 16.66 5.45 23.93
CA ASP A 780 17.41 4.37 24.52
C ASP A 780 18.49 3.88 23.56
N PHE A 781 18.15 3.61 22.30
CA PHE A 781 19.14 3.26 21.28
C PHE A 781 19.87 4.48 20.67
N TYR A 782 19.62 5.72 21.10
CA TYR A 782 20.23 6.93 20.52
C TYR A 782 21.75 6.87 20.41
N GLN A 783 22.37 6.45 21.51
CA GLN A 783 23.81 6.37 21.64
C GLN A 783 24.36 5.22 20.79
N GLU A 784 23.65 4.09 20.74
CA GLU A 784 24.02 2.92 19.92
C GLU A 784 23.89 3.21 18.42
N PHE A 785 22.91 4.03 18.06
CA PHE A 785 22.62 4.50 16.71
C PHE A 785 23.47 5.71 16.29
N GLY A 786 24.40 6.17 17.13
CA GLY A 786 25.35 7.24 16.82
C GLY A 786 24.73 8.64 16.77
N ARG A 787 23.49 8.79 17.23
CA ARG A 787 22.69 10.02 17.22
C ARG A 787 23.10 10.99 18.34
N ARG A 788 23.66 10.45 19.42
CA ARG A 788 24.53 11.16 20.40
C ARG A 788 25.74 10.33 20.75
N THR A 789 26.75 11.01 21.26
CA THR A 789 28.00 10.43 21.78
C THR A 789 27.87 9.93 23.22
N THR A 790 27.09 10.62 24.06
CA THR A 790 26.79 10.21 25.45
C THR A 790 25.36 10.61 25.76
N TYR A 791 24.52 9.65 26.12
CA TYR A 791 23.10 9.91 26.33
C TYR A 791 22.51 9.08 27.45
N SER A 792 21.50 9.65 28.10
CA SER A 792 20.88 9.08 29.30
C SER A 792 19.43 9.52 29.44
N PRO A 793 18.62 8.84 30.26
CA PRO A 793 17.27 9.29 30.58
C PRO A 793 17.22 10.74 31.06
N GLN A 794 18.19 11.21 31.84
CA GLN A 794 18.25 12.62 32.27
C GLN A 794 18.55 13.57 31.10
N ALA A 795 19.60 13.28 30.32
CA ALA A 795 19.99 14.12 29.19
C ALA A 795 18.81 14.32 28.23
N TYR A 796 18.03 13.28 28.01
CA TYR A 796 16.85 13.42 27.18
C TYR A 796 15.72 14.22 27.89
N TYR A 797 15.45 14.00 29.17
CA TYR A 797 14.48 14.81 29.95
C TYR A 797 14.78 16.32 29.81
N ASP A 798 16.06 16.69 29.75
CA ASP A 798 16.52 18.07 29.57
C ASP A 798 16.24 18.57 28.13
N GLU A 799 16.50 17.75 27.11
CA GLU A 799 16.17 18.05 25.69
C GLU A 799 14.64 18.17 25.45
N VAL A 800 13.81 17.38 26.15
CA VAL A 800 12.34 17.56 26.15
C VAL A 800 11.99 18.97 26.61
N GLY A 801 12.54 19.36 27.75
CA GLY A 801 12.37 20.69 28.32
C GLY A 801 12.82 21.78 27.36
N ALA A 802 13.91 21.56 26.63
CA ALA A 802 14.42 22.50 25.64
C ALA A 802 13.44 22.73 24.47
N LEU A 803 12.90 21.66 23.87
CA LEU A 803 11.95 21.82 22.76
C LEU A 803 10.55 22.24 23.23
N ILE A 804 10.15 21.97 24.49
CA ILE A 804 9.00 22.64 25.09
C ILE A 804 9.25 24.15 25.16
N GLN A 805 10.39 24.57 25.73
CA GLN A 805 10.62 25.95 26.18
C GLN A 805 10.51 27.02 25.10
N VAL A 806 11.44 27.01 24.14
CA VAL A 806 11.92 28.19 23.28
C VAL A 806 10.62 28.27 22.34
N ILE A 807 9.85 27.17 22.13
CA ILE A 807 8.55 27.11 21.41
C ILE A 807 7.25 27.29 22.24
N ASP A 808 7.23 27.36 23.58
CA ASP A 808 5.97 27.56 24.34
C ASP A 808 5.45 29.03 24.29
N ALA A 809 5.91 29.84 23.32
CA ALA A 809 6.47 31.13 23.70
C ALA A 809 6.42 32.31 22.71
N ASN A 810 5.83 33.44 23.17
CA ASN A 810 5.90 34.84 22.69
C ASN A 810 4.52 35.43 22.20
N PRO A 811 4.29 36.09 21.03
CA PRO A 811 3.00 36.79 20.74
C PRO A 811 1.84 36.02 20.04
N ASN A 812 2.01 34.80 19.51
CA ASN A 812 0.95 34.05 18.82
C ASN A 812 1.15 32.51 18.80
N ILE A 813 0.26 31.78 19.48
CA ILE A 813 0.28 30.31 19.64
C ILE A 813 -1.13 29.80 19.98
N PRO A 814 -1.56 28.59 19.56
CA PRO A 814 -2.81 28.02 20.06
C PRO A 814 -2.57 26.97 21.13
N VAL A 815 -2.69 25.68 20.80
CA VAL A 815 -2.90 24.61 21.77
C VAL A 815 -1.61 24.43 22.58
N LYS A 816 -1.71 23.92 23.81
CA LYS A 816 -0.60 23.88 24.79
C LYS A 816 -0.27 22.49 25.35
N ASN A 817 -0.57 21.39 24.63
CA ASN A 817 -0.49 20.05 25.23
C ASN A 817 -0.11 18.79 24.35
N LYS A 818 0.94 18.78 23.47
CA LYS A 818 1.45 17.59 22.66
C LYS A 818 3.01 17.28 22.30
N LEU A 819 4.09 17.42 23.13
CA LEU A 819 5.53 16.82 23.19
C LEU A 819 6.07 15.79 24.42
N ILE A 820 5.80 14.43 24.64
CA ILE A 820 5.68 13.45 25.83
C ILE A 820 6.90 13.21 26.76
N GLY A 821 6.71 12.33 27.78
CA GLY A 821 7.53 11.12 28.08
C GLY A 821 6.73 9.86 28.55
N PRO A 822 7.34 8.66 28.71
CA PRO A 822 8.75 8.35 28.98
C PRO A 822 9.54 8.08 27.73
N SER A 823 8.92 7.38 26.77
CA SER A 823 9.37 7.19 25.43
C SER A 823 10.65 6.37 25.38
N VAL A 824 10.48 5.06 25.17
CA VAL A 824 11.57 4.10 24.98
C VAL A 824 11.14 2.90 24.13
N ALA A 825 12.05 2.31 23.35
CA ALA A 825 11.85 1.03 22.68
C ALA A 825 11.98 -0.17 23.64
N THR A 826 12.37 0.12 24.89
CA THR A 826 12.55 -0.87 25.96
C THR A 826 13.71 -1.82 25.66
N GLY A 827 14.71 -1.33 24.91
CA GLY A 827 16.00 -1.99 24.72
C GLY A 827 16.99 -1.51 25.79
N PRO A 828 17.85 -0.51 25.51
CA PRO A 828 18.82 -0.02 26.48
C PRO A 828 18.21 0.59 27.77
N TRP A 829 17.01 1.17 27.73
CA TRP A 829 16.34 1.76 28.90
C TRP A 829 14.92 1.23 29.06
N THR A 830 14.45 1.06 30.31
CA THR A 830 13.02 0.85 30.59
C THR A 830 12.28 2.20 30.70
N PRO A 831 10.94 2.22 30.58
CA PRO A 831 10.13 3.42 30.78
C PRO A 831 10.36 4.05 32.17
N GLU A 832 10.53 3.20 33.18
CA GLU A 832 10.75 3.58 34.58
C GLU A 832 12.01 4.44 34.77
N LEU A 833 13.10 4.15 34.05
CA LEU A 833 14.31 4.98 34.11
C LEU A 833 14.07 6.42 33.64
N VAL A 834 13.02 6.64 32.84
CA VAL A 834 12.59 7.98 32.45
C VAL A 834 11.67 8.59 33.48
N TRP A 835 10.69 7.83 33.99
CA TRP A 835 9.79 8.28 35.06
C TRP A 835 10.55 8.81 36.27
N GLU A 836 11.63 8.12 36.65
CA GLU A 836 12.50 8.47 37.78
C GLU A 836 13.23 9.82 37.63
N THR A 837 13.33 10.40 36.42
CA THR A 837 13.86 11.77 36.22
C THR A 837 12.93 12.88 36.75
N GLY A 838 11.74 12.51 37.24
CA GLY A 838 10.66 13.47 37.57
C GLY A 838 9.80 13.83 36.35
N PHE A 839 10.00 13.11 35.24
CA PHE A 839 9.38 13.38 33.95
C PHE A 839 7.87 13.72 34.06
N ILE A 840 7.03 12.78 34.53
CA ILE A 840 5.57 12.91 34.41
C ILE A 840 5.08 14.15 35.15
N ASP A 841 5.61 14.37 36.36
CA ASP A 841 5.14 15.45 37.21
C ASP A 841 5.53 16.84 36.69
N THR A 842 6.73 16.99 36.11
CA THR A 842 7.16 18.25 35.49
C THR A 842 6.30 18.59 34.28
N TYR A 843 5.93 17.59 33.50
CA TYR A 843 5.52 17.79 32.12
C TYR A 843 4.04 17.43 31.83
N LYS A 844 3.27 16.91 32.79
CA LYS A 844 1.85 16.48 32.55
C LYS A 844 0.81 17.50 32.13
N ASP A 845 0.95 18.77 32.47
CA ASP A 845 0.02 19.80 31.99
C ASP A 845 0.25 20.16 30.52
N ARG A 846 1.43 19.76 30.07
CA ARG A 846 1.78 19.70 28.70
C ARG A 846 1.33 18.30 28.16
N LEU A 847 1.49 17.14 28.83
CA LEU A 847 1.07 15.81 28.30
C LEU A 847 -0.35 15.70 27.65
N TYR A 848 -0.50 14.94 26.54
CA TYR A 848 -1.78 14.37 26.05
C TYR A 848 -1.98 12.89 26.47
N CYS A 849 -0.92 12.11 26.69
CA CYS A 849 -0.90 10.65 26.94
C CYS A 849 0.53 10.25 27.46
N LEU A 850 0.89 8.96 27.64
CA LEU A 850 2.23 8.39 27.96
C LEU A 850 2.64 7.26 26.96
N SER A 851 3.93 6.88 26.90
CA SER A 851 4.51 6.26 25.69
C SER A 851 5.65 5.21 25.74
N VAL A 852 5.48 4.08 25.03
CA VAL A 852 6.50 3.01 24.94
C VAL A 852 6.51 2.34 23.57
N GLU A 853 7.57 1.67 23.13
CA GLU A 853 7.54 0.63 22.08
C GLU A 853 8.10 -0.66 22.65
N HIS A 854 7.80 -1.80 22.01
CA HIS A 854 8.35 -3.07 22.48
C HIS A 854 8.50 -4.17 21.44
N TYR A 855 9.70 -4.75 21.44
CA TYR A 855 10.18 -5.80 20.53
C TYR A 855 10.33 -7.20 21.11
N PRO A 856 9.41 -8.14 20.78
CA PRO A 856 9.43 -9.50 21.35
C PRO A 856 10.65 -10.33 20.89
N ASN A 857 11.16 -10.10 19.68
CA ASN A 857 12.33 -10.77 19.07
C ASN A 857 12.75 -9.98 17.81
N ASN A 858 13.98 -10.13 17.29
CA ASN A 858 14.50 -9.33 16.17
C ASN A 858 15.04 -10.12 14.96
N ASN A 859 14.79 -9.62 13.74
CA ASN A 859 15.29 -10.22 12.50
C ASN A 859 16.49 -9.50 11.86
N CYS A 860 17.19 -8.64 12.62
CA CYS A 860 18.11 -7.70 12.00
C CYS A 860 19.28 -8.39 11.31
N ILE A 861 19.76 -9.50 11.87
CA ILE A 861 20.86 -10.26 11.29
C ILE A 861 20.45 -10.89 9.94
N ALA A 862 19.27 -11.51 9.84
CA ALA A 862 18.88 -12.20 8.60
C ALA A 862 18.64 -11.23 7.43
N MET A 863 18.19 -10.00 7.71
CA MET A 863 18.06 -8.95 6.71
C MET A 863 19.37 -8.26 6.38
N TYR A 864 20.03 -7.73 7.41
CA TYR A 864 20.99 -6.64 7.23
C TYR A 864 22.44 -7.08 7.34
N SER A 865 22.71 -8.32 7.78
CA SER A 865 24.04 -8.92 7.86
C SER A 865 23.99 -10.47 7.80
N PRO A 866 23.33 -11.08 6.78
CA PRO A 866 23.16 -12.54 6.70
C PRO A 866 24.50 -13.30 6.70
N GLU A 867 25.57 -12.69 6.17
CA GLU A 867 26.94 -13.21 6.18
C GLU A 867 27.56 -13.35 7.58
N SER A 868 27.00 -12.69 8.60
CA SER A 868 27.41 -12.88 9.99
C SER A 868 26.99 -14.24 10.57
N GLY A 869 26.09 -14.96 9.90
CA GLY A 869 25.77 -16.37 10.15
C GLY A 869 25.04 -16.67 11.46
N ASN A 870 24.57 -15.66 12.19
CA ASN A 870 23.92 -15.79 13.51
C ASN A 870 22.44 -15.33 13.48
N ALA A 871 21.74 -15.60 12.37
CA ALA A 871 20.31 -15.29 12.24
C ALA A 871 19.44 -16.17 13.16
N VAL A 872 18.28 -15.64 13.58
CA VAL A 872 17.29 -16.38 14.37
C VAL A 872 16.67 -17.50 13.52
N ASP A 873 16.59 -18.72 14.07
CA ASP A 873 15.88 -19.83 13.44
C ASP A 873 14.36 -19.61 13.54
N VAL A 874 13.77 -19.24 12.41
CA VAL A 874 12.34 -18.94 12.26
C VAL A 874 11.46 -20.12 12.62
N GLN A 875 11.86 -21.33 12.22
CA GLN A 875 11.08 -22.54 12.40
C GLN A 875 11.11 -22.99 13.86
N ALA A 876 12.23 -22.78 14.55
CA ALA A 876 12.33 -22.97 15.99
C ALA A 876 11.61 -21.88 16.81
N THR A 877 11.47 -20.67 16.26
CA THR A 877 10.81 -19.54 16.93
C THR A 877 9.28 -19.58 16.77
N PHE A 878 8.75 -20.02 15.63
CA PHE A 878 7.31 -20.06 15.34
C PHE A 878 6.37 -20.57 16.47
N PRO A 879 6.77 -21.52 17.36
CA PRO A 879 5.96 -21.95 18.51
C PRO A 879 5.93 -21.01 19.73
N SER A 880 6.91 -20.11 19.96
CA SER A 880 7.06 -19.22 21.14
C SER A 880 6.00 -18.11 21.29
N TYR A 881 4.83 -18.40 20.76
CA TYR A 881 4.21 -17.51 19.80
C TYR A 881 2.79 -18.03 19.52
N LEU A 882 2.59 -19.32 19.28
CA LEU A 882 1.25 -19.92 19.30
C LEU A 882 0.84 -20.20 20.77
N VAL A 883 1.10 -19.23 21.66
CA VAL A 883 0.86 -19.28 23.11
C VAL A 883 0.55 -17.90 23.69
N HIS A 884 -0.37 -17.87 24.63
CA HIS A 884 -0.83 -16.70 25.37
C HIS A 884 0.23 -16.06 26.26
N THR A 885 1.16 -16.84 26.81
CA THR A 885 2.26 -16.31 27.62
C THR A 885 3.08 -15.28 26.86
N ALA A 886 3.21 -15.40 25.53
CA ALA A 886 3.89 -14.37 24.74
C ALA A 886 3.17 -13.01 24.82
N ALA A 887 1.84 -12.98 24.82
CA ALA A 887 1.06 -11.75 25.01
C ALA A 887 1.19 -11.23 26.47
N VAL A 888 1.02 -12.12 27.45
CA VAL A 888 1.11 -11.77 28.88
C VAL A 888 2.48 -11.17 29.22
N ASP A 889 3.55 -11.84 28.80
CA ASP A 889 4.94 -11.48 29.12
C ASP A 889 5.35 -10.17 28.43
N LEU A 890 4.78 -9.82 27.27
CA LEU A 890 5.07 -8.56 26.59
C LEU A 890 4.35 -7.35 27.21
N VAL A 891 3.14 -7.54 27.78
CA VAL A 891 2.43 -6.46 28.49
C VAL A 891 3.01 -6.24 29.89
N ALA A 892 3.49 -7.32 30.54
CA ALA A 892 3.91 -7.31 31.94
C ALA A 892 4.85 -6.17 32.36
N PRO A 893 5.88 -5.76 31.58
CA PRO A 893 6.75 -4.63 31.92
C PRO A 893 6.01 -3.30 32.11
N TYR A 894 4.88 -3.11 31.42
CA TYR A 894 4.20 -1.82 31.30
C TYR A 894 3.06 -1.59 32.29
N LEU A 895 2.69 -2.59 33.08
CA LEU A 895 1.58 -2.49 34.04
C LEU A 895 1.78 -1.34 35.05
N ASN A 896 3.03 -1.10 35.47
CA ASN A 896 3.39 0.05 36.30
C ASN A 896 3.23 1.37 35.56
N SER A 897 3.78 1.47 34.34
CA SER A 897 3.63 2.62 33.46
C SER A 897 2.16 2.95 33.15
N ALA A 898 1.28 1.94 33.05
CA ALA A 898 -0.15 2.13 32.85
C ALA A 898 -0.85 2.71 34.09
N ALA A 899 -0.48 2.24 35.29
CA ALA A 899 -0.96 2.83 36.54
C ALA A 899 -0.51 4.29 36.71
N LEU A 900 0.72 4.63 36.30
CA LEU A 900 1.21 6.01 36.27
C LEU A 900 0.46 6.89 35.26
N ALA A 901 0.12 6.36 34.08
CA ALA A 901 -0.72 7.04 33.09
C ALA A 901 -2.08 7.42 33.65
N ILE A 902 -2.78 6.44 34.24
CA ILE A 902 -4.08 6.65 34.90
C ILE A 902 -3.97 7.69 36.01
N ALA A 903 -2.95 7.62 36.86
CA ALA A 903 -2.73 8.58 37.95
C ALA A 903 -2.44 10.01 37.44
N ALA A 904 -1.80 10.16 36.28
CA ALA A 904 -1.57 11.43 35.62
C ALA A 904 -2.78 11.95 34.82
N GLY A 905 -3.86 11.17 34.70
CA GLY A 905 -5.02 11.50 33.86
C GLY A 905 -4.72 11.40 32.36
N LYS A 906 -3.84 10.48 31.96
CA LYS A 906 -3.29 10.32 30.61
C LYS A 906 -3.55 8.89 30.10
N PRO A 907 -3.91 8.69 28.82
CA PRO A 907 -3.82 7.37 28.19
C PRO A 907 -2.40 6.80 28.30
N LEU A 908 -2.27 5.46 28.35
CA LEU A 908 -1.04 4.79 27.92
C LEU A 908 -1.26 4.24 26.52
N ILE A 909 -0.26 4.45 25.68
CA ILE A 909 -0.25 4.07 24.28
C ILE A 909 1.13 3.43 24.04
N MET A 910 1.18 2.33 23.29
CA MET A 910 2.44 1.86 22.71
C MET A 910 2.61 2.62 21.40
N PHE A 911 3.76 3.17 21.06
CA PHE A 911 4.05 3.63 19.71
C PHE A 911 4.43 2.43 18.81
N GLU A 912 5.35 2.47 17.83
CA GLU A 912 5.56 1.32 16.93
C GLU A 912 5.66 -0.04 17.63
N THR A 913 4.93 -1.03 17.11
CA THR A 913 5.28 -2.43 17.37
C THR A 913 4.76 -3.37 16.30
N ASN A 914 5.45 -4.50 16.10
CA ASN A 914 5.02 -5.58 15.26
C ASN A 914 5.48 -6.94 15.78
N THR A 915 4.66 -7.96 15.51
CA THR A 915 5.07 -9.36 15.29
C THR A 915 6.35 -9.81 16.01
N ALA A 916 7.46 -9.47 15.38
CA ALA A 916 8.82 -9.39 15.85
C ALA A 916 9.47 -8.30 14.96
N SER A 917 10.79 -8.19 14.96
CA SER A 917 11.47 -7.02 14.41
C SER A 917 12.11 -7.20 13.04
N CYS A 918 12.55 -6.11 12.41
CA CYS A 918 13.56 -6.05 11.35
C CYS A 918 13.30 -6.83 10.04
N GLY A 919 12.23 -7.63 9.90
CA GLY A 919 11.99 -8.34 8.64
C GLY A 919 10.81 -9.30 8.56
N GLY A 920 11.02 -10.54 9.01
CA GLY A 920 10.15 -11.69 8.74
C GLY A 920 11.03 -12.87 8.38
N PHE A 921 11.49 -13.59 9.41
CA PHE A 921 12.85 -14.13 9.40
C PHE A 921 13.19 -15.06 8.21
N GLN A 922 12.20 -15.71 7.61
CA GLN A 922 12.26 -16.08 6.18
C GLN A 922 10.85 -16.16 5.53
N GLY A 923 9.78 -15.77 6.22
CA GLY A 923 8.61 -16.64 6.38
C GLY A 923 8.78 -17.48 7.66
N ILE A 924 8.13 -17.23 8.80
CA ILE A 924 7.12 -16.19 9.14
C ILE A 924 7.46 -14.82 8.55
N SER A 925 6.48 -14.09 8.00
CA SER A 925 5.22 -13.79 8.71
C SER A 925 3.87 -13.76 7.95
N ASP A 926 3.75 -14.34 6.76
CA ASP A 926 2.45 -14.42 6.06
C ASP A 926 1.84 -15.83 6.05
N SER A 927 0.56 -15.99 6.46
CA SER A 927 -0.17 -17.28 6.63
C SER A 927 -1.70 -17.08 6.83
N TYR A 928 -2.45 -17.99 7.48
CA TYR A 928 -3.79 -17.67 8.05
C TYR A 928 -3.90 -17.85 9.57
N GLY A 929 -3.68 -19.05 10.09
CA GLY A 929 -4.09 -19.43 11.43
C GLY A 929 -3.20 -18.98 12.57
N ALA A 930 -2.23 -18.09 12.33
CA ALA A 930 -1.57 -17.31 13.38
C ALA A 930 -2.25 -15.94 13.61
N ALA A 931 -3.43 -15.72 13.03
CA ALA A 931 -4.32 -14.56 13.17
C ALA A 931 -4.92 -14.39 14.59
N LEU A 932 -4.13 -14.74 15.60
CA LEU A 932 -4.51 -15.13 16.94
C LEU A 932 -3.67 -14.34 17.93
N TRP A 933 -2.36 -14.49 17.77
CA TRP A 933 -1.34 -13.53 18.16
C TRP A 933 -1.84 -12.09 18.01
N ALA A 934 -2.21 -11.75 16.77
CA ALA A 934 -2.70 -10.46 16.35
C ALA A 934 -4.13 -10.17 16.82
N LEU A 935 -4.54 -10.70 17.96
CA LEU A 935 -5.54 -10.09 18.83
C LEU A 935 -5.40 -10.53 20.29
N ASP A 936 -4.57 -11.52 20.61
CA ASP A 936 -4.34 -11.94 22.00
C ASP A 936 -3.59 -10.86 22.78
N TYR A 937 -2.43 -10.40 22.28
CA TYR A 937 -1.85 -9.16 22.82
C TYR A 937 -2.80 -7.98 22.61
N GLY A 938 -3.64 -8.02 21.54
CA GLY A 938 -4.75 -7.08 21.27
C GLY A 938 -5.58 -6.79 22.52
N PHE A 939 -5.85 -7.83 23.29
CA PHE A 939 -6.77 -7.76 24.41
C PHE A 939 -6.08 -7.94 25.76
N GLN A 940 -4.87 -8.48 25.77
CA GLN A 940 -3.95 -8.37 26.89
C GLN A 940 -3.47 -6.93 27.11
N MET A 941 -3.22 -6.16 26.05
CA MET A 941 -2.87 -4.73 26.10
C MET A 941 -4.03 -3.91 26.64
N ALA A 942 -5.24 -4.17 26.10
CA ALA A 942 -6.47 -3.59 26.60
C ALA A 942 -6.64 -3.90 28.11
N TYR A 943 -6.45 -5.15 28.52
CA TYR A 943 -6.50 -5.58 29.94
C TYR A 943 -5.44 -4.88 30.78
N GLY A 944 -4.22 -4.73 30.26
CA GLY A 944 -3.10 -3.98 30.84
C GLY A 944 -3.31 -2.46 30.91
N ASN A 945 -4.47 -1.94 30.49
CA ASN A 945 -4.84 -0.52 30.44
C ASN A 945 -4.10 0.33 29.39
N PHE A 946 -3.64 -0.29 28.30
CA PHE A 946 -3.35 0.44 27.06
C PHE A 946 -4.63 0.82 26.32
N THR A 947 -4.48 1.65 25.27
CA THR A 947 -5.62 2.27 24.59
C THR A 947 -5.65 2.22 23.06
N HIS A 948 -4.56 1.90 22.33
CA HIS A 948 -4.64 1.70 20.87
C HIS A 948 -3.77 0.57 20.27
N GLY A 949 -3.82 0.28 18.94
CA GLY A 949 -3.12 -0.83 18.24
C GLY A 949 -2.75 -0.78 16.73
N LEU A 950 -2.11 -1.85 16.21
CA LEU A 950 -1.28 -1.84 14.99
C LEU A 950 -1.09 -3.20 14.28
N LEU A 951 -1.05 -3.28 12.92
CA LEU A 951 -0.11 -4.11 12.10
C LEU A 951 -0.42 -4.09 10.56
N HIS A 952 0.48 -3.90 9.54
CA HIS A 952 1.62 -2.98 9.28
C HIS A 952 1.91 -2.59 7.77
N VAL A 953 1.14 -3.03 6.76
CA VAL A 953 1.11 -2.57 5.32
C VAL A 953 2.39 -2.82 4.49
N GLY A 954 2.26 -2.80 3.14
CA GLY A 954 3.17 -3.39 2.15
C GLY A 954 4.32 -2.61 1.50
N GLY A 955 4.47 -2.87 0.16
CA GLY A 955 6.13 -2.33 -2.10
C GLY A 955 7.12 -3.26 -2.90
N GLN A 956 8.44 -3.16 -2.67
CA GLN A 956 9.43 -4.26 -2.63
C GLN A 956 10.80 -3.77 -1.83
N ASN A 957 11.87 -4.38 0.17
CA ASN A 957 13.06 -4.23 1.15
C ASN A 957 12.80 -5.04 2.46
N VAL A 958 11.86 -4.71 3.37
CA VAL A 958 10.81 -3.66 3.37
C VAL A 958 9.41 -4.28 3.31
N PHE A 959 9.17 -5.44 3.94
CA PHE A 959 8.81 -6.61 3.13
C PHE A 959 7.37 -6.99 2.79
N TYR A 960 6.71 -7.93 3.46
CA TYR A 960 5.24 -8.09 3.47
C TYR A 960 4.41 -8.46 2.19
N ASN A 961 3.23 -9.10 2.40
CA ASN A 961 1.98 -9.13 1.59
C ASN A 961 1.95 -9.73 0.15
N PRO A 962 0.81 -9.85 -0.59
CA PRO A 962 0.62 -10.91 -1.59
C PRO A 962 0.10 -10.49 -2.99
N PHE A 963 0.11 -9.19 -3.37
CA PHE A 963 0.29 -8.76 -4.78
C PHE A 963 1.20 -7.52 -5.02
N THR A 964 2.24 -7.60 -5.87
CA THR A 964 3.20 -6.49 -6.17
C THR A 964 3.03 -5.87 -7.56
N SER A 965 3.72 -4.74 -7.76
CA SER A 965 4.30 -4.31 -9.04
C SER A 965 4.96 -5.43 -9.89
N PRO A 966 5.03 -5.30 -11.22
CA PRO A 966 5.00 -6.47 -12.10
C PRO A 966 6.37 -7.13 -12.39
N PRO A 967 6.73 -8.37 -11.96
CA PRO A 967 8.11 -8.89 -11.96
C PRO A 967 8.71 -9.29 -13.32
N THR A 968 9.16 -8.30 -14.10
CA THR A 968 9.92 -8.34 -15.38
C THR A 968 9.31 -8.82 -16.71
N ASN A 969 9.47 -10.05 -17.21
CA ASN A 969 9.56 -10.27 -18.67
C ASN A 969 8.26 -10.41 -19.52
N GLN A 970 7.17 -9.62 -19.32
CA GLN A 970 5.91 -9.75 -20.11
C GLN A 970 5.22 -8.44 -20.59
N SER A 971 5.82 -7.25 -20.41
CA SER A 971 5.20 -5.89 -20.46
C SER A 971 4.18 -5.57 -19.36
N THR A 972 4.13 -4.30 -18.91
CA THR A 972 3.30 -3.77 -17.79
C THR A 972 1.78 -3.91 -17.94
N PHE A 973 1.27 -4.57 -18.98
CA PHE A 973 -0.12 -5.03 -19.04
C PHE A 973 -0.39 -6.27 -18.14
N ASN A 974 0.59 -6.71 -17.34
CA ASN A 974 0.57 -7.92 -16.51
C ASN A 974 0.58 -7.61 -15.00
N GLN A 975 -0.04 -8.49 -14.20
CA GLN A 975 -0.55 -8.15 -12.86
C GLN A 975 -0.53 -9.31 -11.83
N TRP A 976 -0.30 -8.96 -10.56
CA TRP A 976 -0.90 -9.50 -9.29
C TRP A 976 -0.94 -11.03 -8.94
N THR A 977 -1.34 -11.30 -7.67
CA THR A 977 -1.71 -12.55 -6.93
C THR A 977 -2.74 -12.16 -5.80
N VAL A 978 -3.06 -12.97 -4.75
CA VAL A 978 -3.55 -12.62 -3.35
C VAL A 978 -4.19 -13.83 -2.59
N GLY A 979 -4.62 -13.68 -1.32
CA GLY A 979 -5.47 -14.56 -0.50
C GLY A 979 -6.40 -13.78 0.47
N SER A 980 -7.50 -14.35 0.99
CA SER A 980 -8.53 -13.83 1.95
C SER A 980 -8.82 -12.32 2.04
N ILE A 981 -7.93 -11.57 2.72
CA ILE A 981 -8.07 -10.21 3.31
C ILE A 981 -9.34 -9.96 4.18
N PHE A 982 -10.32 -10.87 4.30
CA PHE A 982 -11.64 -10.53 4.85
C PHE A 982 -12.17 -11.21 6.18
N TYR A 983 -11.31 -11.75 7.06
CA TYR A 983 -11.59 -12.17 8.46
C TYR A 983 -11.46 -11.27 9.78
N SER A 984 -10.60 -10.23 10.00
CA SER A 984 -10.53 -9.23 11.14
C SER A 984 -10.85 -7.64 11.12
N THR A 985 -11.39 -6.90 10.10
CA THR A 985 -12.23 -5.63 10.18
C THR A 985 -13.61 -5.45 9.38
N ILE A 986 -14.42 -6.47 8.99
CA ILE A 986 -15.91 -6.48 8.69
C ILE A 986 -17.02 -7.01 9.73
N ILE A 987 -16.87 -8.05 10.60
CA ILE A 987 -17.74 -8.40 11.79
C ILE A 987 -17.36 -8.28 13.36
N LEU A 988 -16.23 -7.69 13.86
CA LEU A 988 -15.82 -7.09 15.21
C LEU A 988 -15.92 -5.55 15.62
N ALA A 989 -16.00 -4.47 14.80
CA ALA A 989 -16.32 -3.01 15.06
C ALA A 989 -17.43 -2.34 14.15
N GLU A 990 -18.69 -2.81 14.05
CA GLU A 990 -19.68 -2.28 13.08
C GLU A 990 -20.61 -1.27 13.71
N ALA A 991 -21.53 -1.71 14.57
CA ALA A 991 -22.28 -0.82 15.43
C ALA A 991 -22.15 -1.28 16.88
N PHE A 992 -21.84 -0.30 17.72
CA PHE A 992 -21.14 -0.48 19.00
C PHE A 992 -22.17 -0.64 20.12
N GLY A 993 -22.99 -1.70 20.03
CA GLY A 993 -24.38 -1.58 20.45
C GLY A 993 -24.97 -0.33 19.78
N LYS A 994 -25.45 0.62 20.60
CA LYS A 994 -25.39 2.07 20.32
C LYS A 994 -25.01 2.81 21.62
N SER A 995 -23.80 2.53 22.11
CA SER A 995 -23.35 2.65 23.50
C SER A 995 -22.45 3.88 23.80
N ASN A 996 -21.75 3.91 24.95
CA ASN A 996 -20.81 5.00 25.30
C ASN A 996 -19.54 4.64 26.13
N THR A 997 -19.12 3.37 26.26
CA THR A 997 -18.50 2.89 27.52
C THR A 997 -17.34 1.87 27.51
N SER A 998 -17.59 0.55 27.52
CA SER A 998 -16.95 -0.30 28.55
C SER A 998 -15.61 -1.02 28.19
N ARG A 999 -15.42 -2.27 28.68
CA ARG A 999 -14.19 -2.69 29.41
C ARG A 999 -13.89 -4.19 29.28
N ILE A 1000 -12.64 -4.56 29.52
CA ILE A 1000 -12.04 -5.88 29.25
C ILE A 1000 -11.33 -6.46 30.49
N VAL A 1001 -10.88 -7.71 30.44
CA VAL A 1001 -10.17 -8.44 31.54
C VAL A 1001 -9.21 -9.49 30.93
N ASP A 1002 -8.69 -10.44 31.71
CA ASP A 1002 -8.30 -11.80 31.24
C ASP A 1002 -9.06 -12.82 32.12
N LEU A 1003 -9.52 -13.93 31.53
CA LEU A 1003 -10.25 -14.99 32.25
C LEU A 1003 -9.35 -16.11 32.79
N GLY A 1004 -8.07 -16.18 32.42
CA GLY A 1004 -7.17 -17.28 32.84
C GLY A 1004 -7.72 -18.66 32.45
N ALA A 1005 -8.34 -18.74 31.27
CA ALA A 1005 -9.25 -19.80 30.90
C ALA A 1005 -8.61 -21.18 30.76
N ASN A 1006 -9.45 -22.22 30.76
CA ASN A 1006 -9.03 -23.62 30.62
C ASN A 1006 -7.88 -24.00 31.59
N SER A 1007 -8.01 -23.56 32.85
CA SER A 1007 -6.99 -23.71 33.91
C SER A 1007 -5.65 -22.99 33.62
N GLY A 1008 -5.69 -21.81 33.00
CA GLY A 1008 -4.49 -21.08 32.57
C GLY A 1008 -3.80 -21.70 31.36
N SER A 1009 -4.54 -22.35 30.47
CA SER A 1009 -3.98 -22.99 29.28
C SER A 1009 -3.44 -21.95 28.30
N ILE A 1010 -2.12 -21.96 28.11
CA ILE A 1010 -1.44 -21.03 27.21
C ILE A 1010 -1.90 -21.17 25.74
N TYR A 1011 -2.52 -22.29 25.36
CA TYR A 1011 -3.00 -22.51 23.99
C TYR A 1011 -4.46 -22.10 23.78
N THR A 1012 -5.23 -21.89 24.85
CA THR A 1012 -6.68 -21.63 24.77
C THR A 1012 -7.08 -20.55 25.79
N PRO A 1013 -6.42 -19.37 25.76
CA PRO A 1013 -6.87 -18.27 26.60
C PRO A 1013 -8.28 -17.87 26.15
N ALA A 1014 -9.10 -17.35 27.08
CA ALA A 1014 -10.50 -17.10 26.75
C ALA A 1014 -11.05 -15.79 27.29
N TYR A 1015 -12.13 -15.42 26.64
CA TYR A 1015 -12.16 -14.16 25.94
C TYR A 1015 -13.65 -13.92 25.52
N ALA A 1016 -14.15 -12.68 25.74
CA ALA A 1016 -15.51 -12.15 25.65
C ALA A 1016 -15.57 -10.56 25.68
N ILE A 1017 -16.55 -9.77 26.21
CA ILE A 1017 -16.55 -8.25 26.40
C ILE A 1017 -17.57 -7.72 27.44
N TYR A 1018 -17.29 -6.64 28.21
CA TYR A 1018 -18.34 -5.79 28.86
C TYR A 1018 -18.67 -4.50 28.06
N GLU A 1019 -19.98 -4.20 27.95
CA GLU A 1019 -20.63 -3.07 27.28
C GLU A 1019 -21.59 -2.35 28.25
N ASN A 1020 -21.52 -1.03 28.40
CA ASN A 1020 -22.32 -0.22 29.34
C ASN A 1020 -22.44 -0.86 30.75
N ASP A 1021 -21.30 -1.30 31.28
CA ASP A 1021 -21.14 -2.03 32.55
C ASP A 1021 -21.91 -3.37 32.64
N ALA A 1022 -22.29 -3.96 31.51
CA ALA A 1022 -22.92 -5.28 31.39
C ALA A 1022 -22.16 -6.23 30.45
N LEU A 1023 -22.18 -7.52 30.76
CA LEU A 1023 -21.59 -8.63 29.99
C LEU A 1023 -22.19 -8.71 28.56
N SER A 1024 -21.39 -8.82 27.48
CA SER A 1024 -21.84 -8.44 26.12
C SER A 1024 -21.41 -9.25 24.87
N LYS A 1025 -20.27 -9.94 24.80
CA LYS A 1025 -19.83 -10.75 23.63
C LYS A 1025 -18.90 -11.90 24.05
N VAL A 1026 -18.71 -12.98 23.30
CA VAL A 1026 -17.66 -14.03 23.43
C VAL A 1026 -16.87 -14.12 22.17
N ALA A 1027 -15.58 -14.36 22.30
CA ALA A 1027 -14.76 -14.78 21.19
C ALA A 1027 -13.61 -15.64 21.75
N LEU A 1028 -13.30 -16.77 21.12
CA LEU A 1028 -12.47 -17.85 21.64
C LEU A 1028 -11.15 -18.00 20.85
N PHE A 1029 -10.01 -18.05 21.55
CA PHE A 1029 -8.75 -18.55 21.00
C PHE A 1029 -8.56 -20.05 21.19
N ASN A 1030 -8.03 -20.68 20.16
CA ASN A 1030 -7.38 -21.97 20.19
C ASN A 1030 -6.17 -21.85 19.27
N TYR A 1031 -4.98 -21.87 19.85
CA TYR A 1031 -3.70 -21.75 19.15
C TYR A 1031 -3.19 -23.07 18.59
N VAL A 1032 -3.81 -24.20 18.95
CA VAL A 1032 -3.34 -25.51 18.51
C VAL A 1032 -3.65 -25.70 17.04
N ASP A 1033 -2.60 -25.93 16.25
CA ASP A 1033 -2.72 -26.49 14.91
C ASP A 1033 -2.98 -28.01 15.02
N ASP A 1034 -4.16 -28.45 14.62
CA ASP A 1034 -4.49 -29.88 14.55
C ASP A 1034 -5.42 -30.19 13.37
N PRO A 1035 -4.87 -30.63 12.21
CA PRO A 1035 -5.67 -30.91 11.04
C PRO A 1035 -6.65 -32.07 11.18
N SER A 1036 -6.56 -32.86 12.25
CA SER A 1036 -7.50 -33.96 12.53
C SER A 1036 -8.77 -33.52 13.25
N GLY A 1037 -8.77 -32.33 13.85
CA GLY A 1037 -9.83 -31.86 14.73
C GLY A 1037 -9.89 -32.56 16.10
N ALA A 1038 -8.82 -33.24 16.54
CA ALA A 1038 -8.81 -33.86 17.86
C ALA A 1038 -8.58 -32.85 19.00
N SER A 1039 -7.93 -31.72 18.70
CA SER A 1039 -7.63 -30.61 19.63
C SER A 1039 -8.71 -29.53 19.67
N ASP A 1040 -9.86 -29.81 19.08
CA ASP A 1040 -11.03 -28.94 19.04
C ASP A 1040 -11.51 -28.59 20.45
N VAL A 1041 -11.77 -27.31 20.71
CA VAL A 1041 -12.29 -26.90 22.01
C VAL A 1041 -13.74 -26.47 22.00
N THR A 1042 -14.41 -26.88 23.05
CA THR A 1042 -15.80 -26.59 23.38
C THR A 1042 -15.83 -25.77 24.65
N VAL A 1043 -16.22 -24.51 24.53
CA VAL A 1043 -16.45 -23.64 25.68
C VAL A 1043 -17.92 -23.72 26.08
N SER A 1044 -18.18 -23.97 27.36
CA SER A 1044 -19.50 -23.79 27.95
C SER A 1044 -19.52 -22.47 28.74
N ILE A 1045 -20.20 -21.45 28.22
CA ILE A 1045 -20.46 -20.23 29.02
C ILE A 1045 -21.60 -20.49 29.97
N SER A 1046 -21.54 -19.85 31.14
CA SER A 1046 -22.64 -19.74 32.08
C SER A 1046 -22.61 -18.37 32.75
N ILE A 1047 -23.78 -17.81 33.06
CA ILE A 1047 -23.92 -16.51 33.74
C ILE A 1047 -24.65 -16.75 35.07
N PRO A 1048 -23.94 -17.03 36.18
CA PRO A 1048 -24.57 -17.32 37.47
C PRO A 1048 -25.49 -16.18 37.92
N ASN A 1049 -26.59 -16.54 38.60
CA ASN A 1049 -27.60 -15.64 39.17
C ASN A 1049 -28.40 -14.76 38.18
N ALA A 1050 -27.96 -14.60 36.93
CA ALA A 1050 -28.67 -13.83 35.90
C ALA A 1050 -29.26 -14.68 34.76
N GLY A 1051 -28.68 -15.85 34.49
CA GLY A 1051 -29.07 -16.72 33.37
C GLY A 1051 -28.45 -16.31 32.03
N VAL A 1052 -28.20 -17.29 31.18
CA VAL A 1052 -27.87 -17.09 29.75
C VAL A 1052 -29.10 -16.61 28.95
N PRO A 1053 -28.90 -15.84 27.86
CA PRO A 1053 -29.97 -15.50 26.91
C PRO A 1053 -30.56 -16.78 26.25
N THR A 1054 -31.58 -16.64 25.42
CA THR A 1054 -32.14 -17.79 24.66
C THR A 1054 -31.20 -18.26 23.54
N SER A 1055 -30.52 -17.31 22.91
CA SER A 1055 -29.63 -17.50 21.77
C SER A 1055 -28.75 -16.25 21.62
N ILE A 1056 -27.76 -16.30 20.72
CA ILE A 1056 -26.66 -15.34 20.57
C ILE A 1056 -26.25 -15.22 19.07
N ARG A 1057 -25.18 -14.51 18.62
CA ARG A 1057 -24.81 -14.28 17.16
C ARG A 1057 -23.44 -14.85 16.62
N VAL A 1058 -23.41 -15.95 15.84
CA VAL A 1058 -22.27 -16.70 15.20
C VAL A 1058 -22.72 -17.72 14.12
N LYS A 1059 -21.83 -18.60 13.60
CA LYS A 1059 -22.00 -19.50 12.44
C LYS A 1059 -20.80 -20.46 12.24
N TYR A 1060 -20.85 -21.27 11.16
CA TYR A 1060 -19.82 -22.20 10.65
C TYR A 1060 -18.37 -21.64 10.53
N LEU A 1061 -17.37 -22.52 10.64
CA LEU A 1061 -15.98 -22.53 10.10
C LEU A 1061 -15.35 -23.89 10.47
N GLU A 1062 -14.70 -24.65 9.57
CA GLU A 1062 -13.96 -25.88 9.92
C GLU A 1062 -13.10 -26.40 8.73
N ALA A 1063 -11.86 -26.85 8.99
CA ALA A 1063 -11.41 -28.21 8.67
C ALA A 1063 -10.14 -28.57 9.44
N ASN A 1064 -9.03 -27.83 9.22
CA ASN A 1064 -7.69 -28.39 9.41
C ASN A 1064 -6.69 -27.55 10.25
N SER A 1065 -5.78 -26.80 9.62
CA SER A 1065 -4.52 -26.33 10.21
C SER A 1065 -4.23 -24.86 9.88
N VAL A 1066 -3.10 -24.25 10.27
CA VAL A 1066 -2.96 -22.78 10.35
C VAL A 1066 -2.47 -22.07 9.08
N SER A 1067 -1.23 -22.29 8.64
CA SER A 1067 -0.46 -21.37 7.81
C SER A 1067 -0.92 -21.05 6.33
N GLU A 1068 -2.08 -21.51 5.81
CA GLU A 1068 -2.43 -21.65 4.34
C GLU A 1068 -3.34 -20.55 3.69
N LYS A 1069 -3.92 -20.78 2.48
CA LYS A 1069 -4.68 -19.76 1.67
C LYS A 1069 -6.21 -19.82 1.42
N GLN A 1070 -7.05 -20.89 1.46
CA GLN A 1070 -8.43 -20.84 0.83
C GLN A 1070 -9.69 -21.19 1.61
N ASN A 1071 -9.99 -22.49 1.74
CA ASN A 1071 -11.27 -23.01 1.19
C ASN A 1071 -12.44 -23.01 2.16
N ILE A 1072 -12.61 -21.88 2.84
CA ILE A 1072 -13.76 -21.48 3.61
C ILE A 1072 -14.97 -21.38 2.66
N THR A 1073 -15.56 -22.53 2.30
CA THR A 1073 -16.78 -22.62 1.49
C THR A 1073 -17.97 -22.28 2.37
N TRP A 1074 -18.09 -21.04 2.84
CA TRP A 1074 -19.01 -20.67 3.93
C TRP A 1074 -20.46 -21.12 3.55
N ALA A 1075 -20.93 -22.21 4.20
CA ALA A 1075 -22.09 -23.05 3.81
C ALA A 1075 -22.09 -23.71 2.41
N GLY A 1076 -21.01 -24.40 2.02
CA GLY A 1076 -20.96 -25.38 0.92
C GLY A 1076 -20.90 -24.83 -0.51
N LYS A 1077 -21.49 -23.67 -0.79
CA LYS A 1077 -21.24 -22.95 -2.06
C LYS A 1077 -19.79 -22.45 -1.99
N THR A 1078 -18.88 -22.70 -2.93
CA THR A 1078 -18.91 -22.96 -4.38
C THR A 1078 -19.34 -21.75 -5.22
N PHE A 1079 -18.35 -21.01 -5.76
CA PHE A 1079 -18.54 -19.98 -6.80
C PHE A 1079 -17.23 -19.67 -7.56
N GLY A 1080 -16.15 -19.42 -6.81
CA GLY A 1080 -14.78 -19.14 -7.26
C GLY A 1080 -13.84 -19.17 -6.05
N GLY A 1081 -12.55 -18.85 -6.19
CA GLY A 1081 -11.64 -18.86 -5.04
C GLY A 1081 -10.30 -18.14 -5.21
N ARG A 1082 -9.49 -18.47 -6.24
CA ARG A 1082 -8.10 -17.98 -6.28
C ARG A 1082 -7.96 -16.46 -6.40
N PHE A 1083 -7.20 -15.88 -5.46
CA PHE A 1083 -6.66 -14.52 -5.49
C PHE A 1083 -7.71 -13.40 -5.45
N GLN A 1084 -8.98 -13.68 -5.13
CA GLN A 1084 -10.12 -12.87 -5.58
C GLN A 1084 -10.31 -11.51 -4.86
N VAL A 1085 -9.41 -10.54 -5.02
CA VAL A 1085 -9.35 -9.29 -4.22
C VAL A 1085 -10.60 -8.40 -4.34
N ASP A 1086 -10.84 -7.55 -3.33
CA ASP A 1086 -11.53 -6.27 -3.48
C ASP A 1086 -11.08 -5.22 -2.47
N GLY A 1087 -11.52 -5.36 -1.21
CA GLY A 1087 -11.85 -4.25 -0.29
C GLY A 1087 -13.24 -4.38 0.38
N ARG A 1088 -14.13 -5.25 -0.14
CA ARG A 1088 -15.52 -5.52 0.31
C ARG A 1088 -15.88 -7.03 0.26
N PHE A 1089 -17.05 -7.49 -0.26
CA PHE A 1089 -17.52 -8.90 -0.14
C PHE A 1089 -18.61 -9.43 -1.12
N LYS A 1090 -19.09 -10.70 -0.96
CA LYS A 1090 -20.04 -11.44 -1.87
C LYS A 1090 -20.86 -12.64 -1.32
N GLY A 1091 -22.16 -12.76 -1.65
CA GLY A 1091 -22.89 -14.05 -1.86
C GLY A 1091 -24.12 -14.40 -0.99
N GLU A 1092 -25.31 -14.56 -1.60
CA GLU A 1092 -26.72 -14.29 -1.16
C GLU A 1092 -27.59 -15.36 -0.41
N GLU A 1093 -28.33 -14.90 0.63
CA GLU A 1093 -29.50 -15.44 1.42
C GLU A 1093 -29.48 -16.74 2.32
N ASN A 1094 -30.35 -16.76 3.38
CA ASN A 1094 -29.99 -16.66 4.83
C ASN A 1094 -30.51 -17.80 5.80
N VAL A 1095 -30.44 -17.60 7.13
CA VAL A 1095 -30.85 -18.34 8.37
C VAL A 1095 -29.79 -19.18 9.14
N THR A 1096 -29.91 -19.29 10.49
CA THR A 1096 -28.90 -19.86 11.44
C THR A 1096 -29.51 -20.16 12.84
N THR A 1097 -28.78 -20.75 13.83
CA THR A 1097 -28.83 -20.46 15.31
C THR A 1097 -27.77 -21.18 16.19
N ILE A 1098 -27.32 -20.59 17.33
CA ILE A 1098 -27.00 -21.33 18.59
C ILE A 1098 -28.04 -21.05 19.63
N ASN A 1099 -28.57 -22.12 20.18
CA ASN A 1099 -29.48 -22.08 21.30
C ASN A 1099 -28.73 -22.28 22.62
N CYS A 1100 -29.06 -21.47 23.62
CA CYS A 1100 -28.64 -21.68 24.99
C CYS A 1100 -29.61 -22.60 25.71
N ASP A 1101 -29.06 -23.53 26.50
CA ASP A 1101 -29.81 -24.26 27.50
C ASP A 1101 -30.01 -23.36 28.73
N GLN A 1102 -31.14 -22.66 28.76
CA GLN A 1102 -31.53 -21.83 29.90
C GLN A 1102 -31.87 -22.65 31.16
N THR A 1103 -32.09 -23.97 31.05
CA THR A 1103 -32.34 -24.84 32.22
C THR A 1103 -31.02 -25.16 32.93
N ASN A 1104 -29.98 -25.48 32.15
CA ASN A 1104 -28.63 -25.77 32.67
C ASN A 1104 -27.71 -24.53 32.72
N ASN A 1105 -28.24 -23.35 32.36
CA ASN A 1105 -27.52 -22.08 32.30
C ASN A 1105 -26.25 -22.13 31.42
N ALA A 1106 -26.33 -22.78 30.25
CA ALA A 1106 -25.18 -23.17 29.44
C ALA A 1106 -25.37 -23.00 27.92
N CYS A 1107 -24.32 -22.70 27.16
CA CYS A 1107 -24.33 -22.69 25.68
C CYS A 1107 -22.93 -23.06 25.14
N VAL A 1108 -22.86 -23.87 24.05
CA VAL A 1108 -21.84 -24.94 23.88
C VAL A 1108 -21.51 -25.25 22.38
N VAL A 1109 -20.65 -26.26 22.11
CA VAL A 1109 -20.20 -26.80 20.78
C VAL A 1109 -19.65 -28.25 20.83
N PRO A 1110 -19.18 -28.82 19.68
CA PRO A 1110 -18.20 -29.93 19.64
C PRO A 1110 -17.29 -29.94 18.34
N VAL A 1111 -16.21 -29.12 18.22
CA VAL A 1111 -16.11 -28.32 16.97
C VAL A 1111 -14.81 -28.03 16.14
N LYS A 1112 -13.79 -27.24 16.54
CA LYS A 1112 -12.53 -27.02 15.75
C LYS A 1112 -11.28 -26.49 16.51
N ALA A 1113 -10.10 -26.71 15.93
CA ALA A 1113 -8.78 -26.18 16.30
C ALA A 1113 -7.96 -25.72 15.07
N PRO A 1114 -7.64 -24.43 14.96
CA PRO A 1114 -8.35 -23.29 15.53
C PRO A 1114 -9.83 -23.14 15.02
N GLY A 1115 -10.66 -22.23 15.56
CA GLY A 1115 -12.01 -21.92 15.03
C GLY A 1115 -12.46 -20.44 15.05
N PHE A 1116 -12.72 -19.78 13.90
CA PHE A 1116 -12.92 -18.30 13.79
C PHE A 1116 -14.25 -17.86 13.19
N ALA A 1117 -14.93 -16.89 13.83
CA ALA A 1117 -16.16 -16.29 13.29
C ALA A 1117 -16.63 -14.92 13.88
N LEU A 1118 -17.50 -14.94 14.91
CA LEU A 1118 -18.35 -13.81 15.34
C LEU A 1118 -18.79 -13.98 16.81
N VAL A 1119 -19.33 -12.91 17.44
CA VAL A 1119 -19.08 -12.70 18.87
C VAL A 1119 -20.25 -12.29 19.80
N PHE A 1120 -21.49 -11.99 19.38
CA PHE A 1120 -22.41 -11.21 20.26
C PHE A 1120 -23.31 -11.98 21.25
N LEU A 1121 -23.35 -11.54 22.53
CA LEU A 1121 -24.28 -11.99 23.58
C LEU A 1121 -25.67 -11.31 23.45
N ASP A 1122 -25.70 -10.07 23.00
CA ASP A 1122 -26.93 -9.44 22.50
C ASP A 1122 -27.17 -9.89 21.06
N THR A 1123 -28.39 -10.35 20.76
CA THR A 1123 -28.74 -10.77 19.41
C THR A 1123 -29.02 -9.60 18.46
N ALA A 1124 -29.20 -8.38 18.98
CA ALA A 1124 -29.49 -7.18 18.20
C ALA A 1124 -28.25 -6.29 17.95
N ASP A 1125 -27.05 -6.80 18.21
CA ASP A 1125 -25.82 -6.15 17.76
C ASP A 1125 -25.74 -6.22 16.21
N PRO A 1126 -25.67 -5.09 15.46
CA PRO A 1126 -26.81 -4.68 14.59
C PRO A 1126 -26.76 -4.90 13.05
N ALA A 1127 -25.77 -5.56 12.45
CA ALA A 1127 -25.41 -5.39 11.02
C ALA A 1127 -25.89 -6.35 9.89
N LEU A 1128 -26.89 -7.24 10.00
CA LEU A 1128 -27.62 -7.75 8.78
C LEU A 1128 -28.31 -6.61 8.07
N SER A 1129 -28.69 -5.60 8.84
CA SER A 1129 -29.29 -4.37 8.38
C SER A 1129 -28.63 -3.17 9.07
N VAL A 1130 -27.29 -3.12 9.14
CA VAL A 1130 -26.46 -1.91 9.34
C VAL A 1130 -25.15 -2.14 8.54
N GLY A 1131 -24.33 -1.12 8.32
CA GLY A 1131 -22.88 -1.32 8.17
C GLY A 1131 -22.20 -0.79 6.90
N GLN A 1132 -22.96 -0.45 5.86
CA GLN A 1132 -22.52 0.38 4.74
C GLN A 1132 -23.67 1.32 4.36
N ALA A 1133 -24.35 1.84 5.38
CA ALA A 1133 -25.64 2.51 5.23
C ALA A 1133 -25.50 3.74 4.35
N THR A 1134 -26.12 3.71 3.18
CA THR A 1134 -26.02 4.74 2.16
C THR A 1134 -24.58 5.17 1.79
N GLN A 1135 -23.57 4.26 1.81
CA GLN A 1135 -22.21 4.63 1.38
C GLN A 1135 -21.24 3.47 1.09
N THR A 1136 -20.57 3.53 -0.08
CA THR A 1136 -19.20 3.03 -0.37
C THR A 1136 -18.73 3.65 -1.69
N PHE A 1137 -17.63 4.41 -1.72
CA PHE A 1137 -17.15 5.06 -2.94
C PHE A 1137 -16.50 4.10 -3.97
N SER A 1138 -16.47 4.51 -5.25
CA SER A 1138 -16.13 3.62 -6.38
C SER A 1138 -14.78 3.85 -7.07
N THR A 1139 -14.37 2.80 -7.78
CA THR A 1139 -12.99 2.45 -8.13
C THR A 1139 -12.94 1.82 -9.52
N SER A 1140 -11.76 1.77 -10.14
CA SER A 1140 -11.70 1.91 -11.59
C SER A 1140 -10.54 1.23 -12.33
N ALA A 1141 -10.62 -0.09 -12.57
CA ALA A 1141 -9.90 -0.77 -13.67
C ALA A 1141 -10.24 -2.26 -14.00
N TYR A 1142 -11.32 -2.67 -14.67
CA TYR A 1142 -11.37 -4.06 -15.19
C TYR A 1142 -10.26 -4.37 -16.21
N THR A 1143 -10.02 -5.65 -16.53
CA THR A 1143 -9.02 -6.03 -17.53
C THR A 1143 -9.38 -5.47 -18.91
N LYS A 1144 -8.45 -4.78 -19.59
CA LYS A 1144 -8.55 -4.29 -20.98
C LYS A 1144 -8.83 -5.45 -21.92
N GLY A 1145 -10.11 -5.78 -22.09
CA GLY A 1145 -10.53 -7.02 -22.73
C GLY A 1145 -10.40 -6.96 -24.25
N HIS A 1146 -9.41 -7.66 -24.81
CA HIS A 1146 -9.48 -8.10 -26.21
C HIS A 1146 -10.34 -9.37 -26.31
N ASN A 1147 -11.64 -9.11 -26.41
CA ASN A 1147 -12.78 -10.01 -26.59
C ASN A 1147 -12.48 -11.27 -27.44
N THR A 1148 -12.44 -12.44 -26.79
CA THR A 1148 -12.08 -13.74 -27.38
C THR A 1148 -13.04 -14.84 -26.89
N ALA A 1149 -13.34 -15.85 -27.72
CA ALA A 1149 -14.31 -16.90 -27.42
C ALA A 1149 -13.71 -18.10 -26.64
N THR A 1150 -14.36 -18.51 -25.56
CA THR A 1150 -14.00 -19.72 -24.79
C THR A 1150 -14.93 -20.88 -25.09
N VAL A 1151 -14.36 -21.98 -25.59
CA VAL A 1151 -14.99 -23.32 -25.63
C VAL A 1151 -14.44 -24.13 -24.46
N ALA A 1152 -15.29 -24.90 -23.78
CA ALA A 1152 -14.86 -25.73 -22.65
C ALA A 1152 -13.78 -26.76 -23.11
N PRO A 1153 -12.64 -26.90 -22.39
CA PRO A 1153 -11.57 -27.81 -22.80
C PRO A 1153 -12.00 -29.27 -22.95
N SER A 1154 -12.97 -29.72 -22.15
CA SER A 1154 -13.59 -31.05 -22.26
C SER A 1154 -14.33 -31.27 -23.58
N ILE A 1155 -14.99 -30.24 -24.12
CA ILE A 1155 -15.65 -30.26 -25.43
C ILE A 1155 -14.62 -30.20 -26.55
N LEU A 1156 -13.55 -29.42 -26.37
CA LEU A 1156 -12.43 -29.36 -27.32
C LEU A 1156 -11.68 -30.70 -27.40
N ALA A 1157 -11.59 -31.45 -26.29
CA ALA A 1157 -10.98 -32.78 -26.24
C ALA A 1157 -11.83 -33.87 -26.95
N THR A 1158 -13.16 -33.71 -27.02
CA THR A 1158 -14.04 -34.57 -27.83
C THR A 1158 -14.22 -34.08 -29.26
N SER A 1159 -13.90 -32.82 -29.54
CA SER A 1159 -13.91 -32.25 -30.89
C SER A 1159 -12.77 -32.83 -31.69
N ASN A 1160 -13.10 -33.62 -32.71
CA ASN A 1160 -12.19 -34.34 -33.59
C ASN A 1160 -11.45 -33.42 -34.60
N GLY A 1161 -10.87 -32.34 -34.09
CA GLY A 1161 -9.97 -31.43 -34.80
C GLY A 1161 -8.66 -32.11 -35.21
N HIS A 1162 -8.19 -31.79 -36.42
CA HIS A 1162 -7.30 -32.67 -37.18
C HIS A 1162 -5.89 -32.86 -36.59
N SER A 1163 -5.28 -33.99 -36.93
CA SER A 1163 -3.90 -34.33 -36.58
C SER A 1163 -2.88 -33.39 -37.22
N GLY A 1164 -1.68 -33.30 -36.64
CA GLY A 1164 -0.62 -32.37 -37.07
C GLY A 1164 -0.17 -32.50 -38.52
N THR A 1165 -0.47 -33.61 -39.21
CA THR A 1165 -0.21 -33.79 -40.64
C THR A 1165 -0.91 -32.76 -41.52
N ASP A 1166 -2.11 -32.32 -41.12
CA ASP A 1166 -2.99 -31.53 -41.98
C ASP A 1166 -2.68 -30.02 -41.90
N ARG A 1167 -1.73 -29.63 -41.05
CA ARG A 1167 -1.29 -28.23 -40.89
C ARG A 1167 -0.30 -27.75 -41.96
N GLN A 1168 0.21 -28.65 -42.82
CA GLN A 1168 1.29 -28.31 -43.78
C GLN A 1168 0.90 -27.34 -44.91
N HIS A 1169 -0.39 -27.05 -45.10
CA HIS A 1169 -0.88 -26.12 -46.12
C HIS A 1169 -1.77 -25.00 -45.51
N LEU A 1170 -1.51 -24.61 -44.26
CA LEU A 1170 -2.22 -23.53 -43.57
C LEU A 1170 -1.37 -22.25 -43.45
N GLY A 1171 -1.96 -21.10 -43.76
CA GLY A 1171 -1.40 -19.79 -43.42
C GLY A 1171 -1.64 -19.44 -41.94
N SER A 1172 -0.73 -18.67 -41.35
CA SER A 1172 -0.84 -18.22 -39.96
C SER A 1172 -1.99 -17.23 -39.76
N THR A 1173 -2.72 -17.35 -38.64
CA THR A 1173 -3.83 -16.48 -38.24
C THR A 1173 -3.46 -15.48 -37.13
N SER A 1174 -2.18 -15.33 -36.80
CA SER A 1174 -1.71 -14.39 -35.77
C SER A 1174 -1.59 -12.97 -36.30
N GLU A 1175 -1.97 -11.97 -35.49
CA GLU A 1175 -1.79 -10.57 -35.83
C GLU A 1175 -0.29 -10.24 -36.08
N GLY A 1176 0.00 -9.45 -37.10
CA GLY A 1176 1.38 -9.09 -37.48
C GLY A 1176 2.20 -10.17 -38.21
N SER A 1177 1.65 -11.36 -38.46
CA SER A 1177 2.37 -12.45 -39.15
C SER A 1177 2.74 -12.10 -40.60
N LYS A 1178 4.04 -12.10 -40.92
CA LYS A 1178 4.59 -11.77 -42.26
C LYS A 1178 4.91 -12.99 -43.16
N THR A 1179 4.52 -14.20 -42.78
CA THR A 1179 4.83 -15.44 -43.54
C THR A 1179 3.67 -15.92 -44.41
N GLY A 1180 3.65 -15.48 -45.67
CA GLY A 1180 2.88 -16.15 -46.72
C GLY A 1180 3.68 -17.32 -47.30
N SER A 1181 3.15 -18.55 -47.22
CA SER A 1181 3.82 -19.74 -47.76
C SER A 1181 3.66 -19.83 -49.29
N SER A 1182 4.72 -19.53 -50.05
CA SER A 1182 4.78 -19.86 -51.48
C SER A 1182 5.43 -21.24 -51.70
N LEU A 1183 4.61 -22.27 -51.92
CA LEU A 1183 5.08 -23.58 -52.37
C LEU A 1183 5.27 -23.56 -53.90
N SER A 1184 6.53 -23.52 -54.36
CA SER A 1184 6.86 -23.87 -55.74
C SER A 1184 6.99 -25.39 -55.85
N SER A 1185 6.05 -26.03 -56.54
CA SER A 1185 6.01 -27.48 -56.70
C SER A 1185 7.12 -28.02 -57.61
N SER A 1186 7.81 -29.07 -57.17
CA SER A 1186 8.49 -30.05 -58.03
C SER A 1186 8.57 -31.40 -57.33
N GLY A 1187 7.60 -32.27 -57.59
CA GLY A 1187 7.85 -33.72 -57.53
C GLY A 1187 8.84 -34.10 -58.66
N VAL A 1188 9.52 -35.24 -58.65
CA VAL A 1188 9.18 -36.56 -58.08
C VAL A 1188 10.50 -37.23 -57.65
N GLY A 1189 10.51 -38.00 -56.56
CA GLY A 1189 11.71 -38.70 -56.11
C GLY A 1189 11.93 -40.04 -56.82
N LEU A 1190 13.16 -40.57 -56.81
CA LEU A 1190 13.41 -42.01 -56.59
C LEU A 1190 14.88 -42.30 -56.21
N THR A 1191 15.05 -43.04 -55.13
CA THR A 1191 16.09 -44.05 -54.81
C THR A 1191 17.43 -44.09 -55.57
N VAL A 1192 18.53 -44.08 -54.81
CA VAL A 1192 19.79 -44.74 -55.20
C VAL A 1192 19.71 -46.23 -54.86
N SER A 1193 19.93 -47.10 -55.85
CA SER A 1193 20.34 -48.50 -55.65
C SER A 1193 21.27 -48.92 -56.81
N LEU A 1194 22.32 -49.68 -56.49
CA LEU A 1194 23.41 -50.01 -57.40
C LEU A 1194 23.12 -51.23 -58.30
N TYR A 1195 23.88 -51.30 -59.40
CA TYR A 1195 24.30 -52.46 -60.22
C TYR A 1195 23.72 -52.72 -61.64
N THR A 1196 24.70 -52.96 -62.53
CA THR A 1196 24.74 -53.76 -63.78
C THR A 1196 24.06 -53.30 -65.08
N GLN A 1197 24.92 -52.97 -66.07
CA GLN A 1197 24.93 -53.40 -67.50
C GLN A 1197 23.74 -53.00 -68.42
N SER A 1198 23.90 -52.58 -69.68
CA SER A 1198 25.05 -52.68 -70.61
C SER A 1198 24.99 -51.71 -71.81
N PHE A 1199 26.16 -51.43 -72.39
CA PHE A 1199 26.45 -51.08 -73.81
C PHE A 1199 26.19 -49.65 -74.40
N VAL A 1200 27.29 -49.10 -74.96
CA VAL A 1200 27.44 -48.38 -76.27
C VAL A 1200 27.65 -46.84 -76.31
N VAL A 1201 28.96 -46.48 -76.39
CA VAL A 1201 29.59 -45.67 -77.46
C VAL A 1201 29.56 -44.11 -77.39
N VAL A 1202 30.72 -43.57 -76.95
CA VAL A 1202 31.64 -42.69 -77.74
C VAL A 1202 31.85 -41.19 -77.41
N LEU A 1203 33.15 -40.91 -77.16
CA LEU A 1203 33.97 -39.70 -77.34
C LEU A 1203 33.75 -38.39 -76.53
N SER A 1204 34.82 -38.07 -75.78
CA SER A 1204 35.63 -36.83 -75.90
C SER A 1204 35.23 -35.53 -75.17
N ALA A 1205 35.90 -35.31 -74.02
CA ALA A 1205 37.21 -34.61 -73.96
C ALA A 1205 37.31 -33.32 -73.11
N LEU A 1206 38.37 -33.34 -72.26
CA LEU A 1206 39.27 -32.25 -71.87
C LEU A 1206 38.79 -31.12 -70.93
N VAL A 1207 39.05 -31.34 -69.63
CA VAL A 1207 40.09 -30.66 -68.81
C VAL A 1207 40.13 -29.12 -68.74
N GLY A 1208 40.15 -28.61 -67.50
CA GLY A 1208 40.92 -27.41 -67.13
C GLY A 1208 40.18 -26.38 -66.27
N VAL A 1209 40.28 -26.47 -64.94
CA VAL A 1209 39.73 -25.48 -63.98
C VAL A 1209 40.77 -25.20 -62.90
N HIS A 1210 40.95 -23.94 -62.48
CA HIS A 1210 42.06 -23.52 -61.60
C HIS A 1210 41.76 -22.28 -60.72
N PHE A 1211 42.55 -22.17 -59.66
CA PHE A 1211 42.93 -20.97 -58.87
C PHE A 1211 41.87 -20.13 -58.13
N LEU A 1212 41.68 -20.50 -56.86
CA LEU A 1212 42.23 -19.82 -55.66
C LEU A 1212 41.90 -18.34 -55.31
N LEU A 1213 41.68 -18.21 -53.99
CA LEU A 1213 41.96 -17.09 -53.07
C LEU A 1213 40.91 -15.97 -52.86
N ARG A 1214 40.32 -16.04 -51.65
CA ARG A 1214 40.12 -14.96 -50.67
C ARG A 1214 39.71 -13.59 -51.20
N HIS A 1215 38.50 -13.15 -50.81
CA HIS A 1215 38.43 -12.56 -49.48
C HIS A 1215 37.17 -12.99 -48.71
#